data_AF-A0A178D5J6-F1
#
_entry.id   AF-A0A178D5J6-F1
#
_cell.length_a   1.000
_cell.length_b   1.000
_cell.length_c   1.000
_cell.angle_alpha   90.00
_cell.angle_beta   90.00
_cell.angle_gamma   90.00
#
_symmetry.space_group_name_H-M   'P 1'
#
loop_
_entity.id
_entity.type
_entity.pdbx_description
1 polymer ?
#
loop_
_entity_poly.entity_id
_entity_poly.type
_entity_poly.pdbx_seq_one_letter_code
_entity_poly.pdbx_strand_id
1 'polypeptide(L)'
;MDDVTHTTCYIFKPTNQDTEEIDPRPRKRRKLSKVPAKDAQEEYSWPRVLGGQESPDDAGLRKCQFEKVWAEQQKKIQGIVDVVDEGFVGPVMRFAHSQNADNLRTHKRLKTALLALGPNTNHHHDLHKRWKSTTRGDTSSEAEVLVTLQPAHCPNIQTALKNAVRSAISGHQGAEKYTEFLNEHKLLIPMNFDLELLQRYVLRYHIERVVISIIDVEGFDTSIFAELVSTFHSWSDRIPIILFVGISTTVELFESRLSRQTVSMLDAEIFATSPDFNLEDRLFDLYEAIQHDQTAEVFLGPSVVNKLATLAEDQGTTPATFARAIKYAHMSHFFANPLSRLSTETTTKPPWSPVLCQAIRNLASFRSHCEALAKGDKTEREAVRRLLVSDNELQRAAVEAIETGKRIMRSGLSAISTLRYLYHCTLKLESYSRWESETNLLHSLPDLTQSEIFEAIEDNLQNLSSEVSATQLLEGSAPELQDLQDYQRSCVQEPETGVQAEAEASQSEAEKFIHLLRRYVESRTSSSSPEHHLSPFGHFMAEAYTMAQKSPLAQTMHPRPRYCLERALTRPADYLGCSCCVPQSSGKAHAATRGDVPDKASLPPTSLLLNMLNEAGTVVNVRDLWDAFRDTLSHGTDSPSPDGDGDEDADGLDDDNDDNDDNEDGGDDKSDDERRTLALFYRALADLRYLGLIRQSKRKPGVECIAKTAWMGL
;
A
#
# COMPACT_ATOMS: atom_id res chain seq x y z
N MET A 1 -29.05 31.60 14.24
CA MET A 1 -27.91 30.69 14.03
C MET A 1 -26.79 31.58 13.55
N ASP A 2 -25.79 31.83 14.39
CA ASP A 2 -24.63 32.61 13.95
C ASP A 2 -23.90 31.78 12.90
N ASP A 3 -23.69 32.37 11.72
CA ASP A 3 -23.04 31.74 10.59
C ASP A 3 -21.53 31.67 10.87
N VAL A 4 -21.15 30.72 11.74
CA VAL A 4 -19.77 30.55 12.20
C VAL A 4 -18.88 30.00 11.08
N THR A 5 -19.42 29.73 9.87
CA THR A 5 -18.77 29.11 8.68
C THR A 5 -17.45 29.74 8.25
N HIS A 6 -17.15 30.97 8.68
CA HIS A 6 -15.91 31.69 8.43
C HIS A 6 -14.74 31.27 9.37
N THR A 7 -15.00 30.50 10.44
CA THR A 7 -13.93 30.06 11.34
C THR A 7 -13.18 28.83 10.80
N THR A 8 -11.89 28.72 11.11
CA THR A 8 -11.00 27.70 10.52
C THR A 8 -11.14 26.32 11.14
N CYS A 9 -11.61 26.21 12.39
CA CYS A 9 -11.72 24.94 13.12
C CYS A 9 -12.99 24.90 13.99
N TYR A 10 -13.77 23.84 13.85
CA TYR A 10 -14.94 23.54 14.68
C TYR A 10 -14.70 22.25 15.45
N ILE A 11 -15.01 22.26 16.74
CA ILE A 11 -14.98 21.04 17.56
C ILE A 11 -16.43 20.65 17.82
N PHE A 12 -16.96 19.76 16.97
CA PHE A 12 -18.26 19.14 17.18
C PHE A 12 -18.11 18.08 18.26
N LYS A 13 -18.73 18.31 19.42
CA LYS A 13 -18.93 17.25 20.40
C LYS A 13 -20.31 16.66 20.10
N PRO A 14 -20.42 15.33 19.88
CA PRO A 14 -21.72 14.72 19.65
C PRO A 14 -22.63 15.07 20.83
N THR A 15 -23.82 15.58 20.53
CA THR A 15 -24.83 15.90 21.54
C THR A 15 -25.23 14.58 22.20
N ASN A 16 -24.84 14.35 23.45
CA ASN A 16 -25.42 13.26 24.24
C ASN A 16 -26.94 13.50 24.24
N GLN A 17 -27.72 12.52 23.76
CA GLN A 17 -29.18 12.60 23.62
C GLN A 17 -29.93 12.84 24.96
N ASP A 18 -29.24 12.94 26.10
CA ASP A 18 -29.85 13.06 27.44
C ASP A 18 -29.83 14.46 28.07
N THR A 19 -29.43 15.52 27.36
CA THR A 19 -29.53 16.89 27.90
C THR A 19 -30.07 17.89 26.89
N GLU A 20 -31.36 17.76 26.57
CA GLU A 20 -32.17 18.91 26.18
C GLU A 20 -32.48 19.75 27.43
N GLU A 21 -31.53 20.59 27.83
CA GLU A 21 -31.84 21.84 28.55
C GLU A 21 -30.61 22.76 28.43
N ILE A 22 -30.71 23.74 27.54
CA ILE A 22 -29.70 24.78 27.33
C ILE A 22 -29.76 25.72 28.54
N ASP A 23 -29.02 25.39 29.61
CA ASP A 23 -28.75 26.31 30.72
C ASP A 23 -27.41 27.03 30.44
N PRO A 24 -27.40 28.35 30.15
CA PRO A 24 -26.21 29.08 29.68
C PRO A 24 -25.17 29.38 30.78
N ARG A 25 -25.18 28.65 31.91
CA ARG A 25 -24.27 28.87 33.04
C ARG A 25 -23.10 27.89 33.03
N PRO A 26 -21.83 28.36 33.19
CA PRO A 26 -20.68 27.47 33.23
C PRO A 26 -20.69 26.62 34.51
N ARG A 27 -21.07 25.34 34.39
CA ARG A 27 -21.05 24.40 35.53
C ARG A 27 -19.61 23.91 35.78
N LYS A 28 -19.15 24.07 37.03
CA LYS A 28 -17.83 23.64 37.52
C LYS A 28 -17.57 22.15 37.21
N ARG A 29 -16.35 21.85 36.71
CA ARG A 29 -15.81 20.51 36.40
C ARG A 29 -16.23 19.48 37.45
N ARG A 30 -17.08 18.53 37.05
CA ARG A 30 -17.37 17.31 37.81
C ARG A 30 -16.83 16.10 37.04
N LYS A 31 -16.23 15.16 37.78
CA LYS A 31 -15.50 13.98 37.30
C LYS A 31 -16.30 13.17 36.27
N LEU A 32 -15.62 12.80 35.17
CA LEU A 32 -16.11 11.89 34.13
C LEU A 32 -16.49 10.52 34.74
N SER A 33 -17.78 10.23 34.77
CA SER A 33 -18.27 8.85 34.85
C SER A 33 -18.27 8.27 33.44
N LYS A 34 -17.62 7.11 33.25
CA LYS A 34 -17.66 6.34 32.00
C LYS A 34 -19.11 5.96 31.68
N VAL A 35 -19.62 6.40 30.52
CA VAL A 35 -20.89 5.92 29.94
C VAL A 35 -20.62 4.60 29.21
N PRO A 36 -21.51 3.58 29.31
CA PRO A 36 -21.34 2.30 28.64
C PRO A 36 -21.56 2.41 27.12
N ALA A 37 -20.66 1.78 26.36
CA ALA A 37 -20.56 1.82 24.90
C ALA A 37 -21.56 0.91 24.16
N LYS A 38 -22.88 1.04 24.41
CA LYS A 38 -23.87 0.15 23.78
C LYS A 38 -24.46 0.66 22.46
N ASP A 39 -24.66 1.97 22.28
CA ASP A 39 -25.31 2.47 21.05
C ASP A 39 -24.34 2.81 19.91
N ALA A 40 -23.03 2.82 20.18
CA ALA A 40 -21.99 3.01 19.15
C ALA A 40 -21.68 1.73 18.35
N GLN A 41 -22.30 0.58 18.66
CA GLN A 41 -22.00 -0.69 17.99
C GLN A 41 -22.70 -0.85 16.64
N GLU A 42 -23.83 -0.19 16.38
CA GLU A 42 -24.54 -0.31 15.10
C GLU A 42 -23.85 0.45 13.95
N GLU A 43 -23.23 1.61 14.24
CA GLU A 43 -22.62 2.51 13.25
C GLU A 43 -21.31 1.96 12.63
N TYR A 44 -20.69 0.94 13.26
CA TYR A 44 -19.48 0.26 12.79
C TYR A 44 -19.71 -1.23 12.46
N SER A 45 -20.95 -1.58 12.12
CA SER A 45 -21.28 -2.94 11.67
C SER A 45 -20.81 -3.16 10.23
N TRP A 46 -20.32 -4.37 9.93
CA TRP A 46 -19.93 -4.73 8.57
C TRP A 46 -21.15 -4.68 7.64
N PRO A 47 -21.00 -4.20 6.39
CA PRO A 47 -22.14 -4.08 5.49
C PRO A 47 -22.69 -5.46 5.16
N ARG A 48 -24.03 -5.54 5.09
CA ARG A 48 -24.73 -6.73 4.60
C ARG A 48 -24.56 -6.83 3.10
N VAL A 49 -23.90 -7.89 2.65
CA VAL A 49 -23.71 -8.13 1.21
C VAL A 49 -24.97 -8.73 0.57
N LEU A 50 -24.92 -9.02 -0.74
CA LEU A 50 -26.07 -9.56 -1.51
C LEU A 50 -27.28 -8.62 -1.52
N GLY A 51 -27.05 -7.31 -1.64
CA GLY A 51 -28.12 -6.31 -1.68
C GLY A 51 -28.90 -6.21 -0.35
N GLY A 52 -28.26 -6.51 0.79
CA GLY A 52 -28.87 -6.47 2.11
C GLY A 52 -29.62 -7.74 2.53
N GLN A 53 -29.58 -8.79 1.71
CA GLN A 53 -30.21 -10.09 2.00
C GLN A 53 -29.39 -10.98 2.94
N GLU A 54 -28.14 -10.60 3.23
CA GLU A 54 -27.29 -11.28 4.22
C GLU A 54 -27.81 -11.06 5.65
N SER A 55 -27.75 -12.11 6.48
CA SER A 55 -28.11 -12.01 7.90
C SER A 55 -27.07 -11.18 8.67
N PRO A 56 -27.47 -10.45 9.73
CA PRO A 56 -26.51 -9.71 10.56
C PRO A 56 -25.50 -10.64 11.25
N ASP A 57 -25.91 -11.88 11.55
CA ASP A 57 -25.05 -12.89 12.17
C ASP A 57 -23.95 -13.36 11.19
N ASP A 58 -24.27 -13.53 9.90
CA ASP A 58 -23.30 -13.87 8.86
C ASP A 58 -22.28 -12.72 8.65
N ALA A 59 -22.75 -11.47 8.64
CA ALA A 59 -21.87 -10.31 8.55
C ALA A 59 -20.93 -10.20 9.77
N GLY A 60 -21.45 -10.48 10.97
CA GLY A 60 -20.65 -10.56 12.20
C GLY A 60 -19.63 -11.71 12.16
N LEU A 61 -20.01 -12.86 11.60
CA LEU A 61 -19.12 -14.01 11.44
C LEU A 61 -17.96 -13.69 10.50
N ARG A 62 -18.21 -13.04 9.35
CA ARG A 62 -17.14 -12.60 8.43
C ARG A 62 -16.13 -11.69 9.12
N LYS A 63 -16.60 -10.73 9.93
CA LYS A 63 -15.74 -9.86 10.73
C LYS A 63 -14.88 -10.65 11.71
N CYS A 64 -15.49 -11.55 12.48
CA CYS A 64 -14.80 -12.39 13.47
C CYS A 64 -13.71 -13.25 12.80
N GLN A 65 -14.01 -13.85 11.65
CA GLN A 65 -13.05 -14.65 10.90
C GLN A 65 -11.87 -13.82 10.37
N PHE A 66 -12.13 -12.62 9.84
CA PHE A 66 -11.06 -11.70 9.46
C PHE A 66 -10.15 -11.36 10.64
N GLU A 67 -10.73 -11.00 11.79
CA GLU A 67 -9.95 -10.65 12.99
C GLU A 67 -9.10 -11.83 13.47
N LYS A 68 -9.64 -13.05 13.44
CA LYS A 68 -8.92 -14.28 13.81
C LYS A 68 -7.75 -14.56 12.85
N VAL A 69 -8.02 -14.64 11.55
CA VAL A 69 -6.99 -14.91 10.54
C VAL A 69 -5.92 -13.83 10.55
N TRP A 70 -6.32 -12.56 10.61
CA TRP A 70 -5.38 -11.46 10.62
C TRP A 70 -4.53 -11.42 11.89
N ALA A 71 -5.07 -11.77 13.07
CA ALA A 71 -4.28 -11.82 14.29
C ALA A 71 -3.14 -12.85 14.22
N GLU A 72 -3.41 -14.01 13.62
CA GLU A 72 -2.40 -15.05 13.38
C GLU A 72 -1.32 -14.57 12.40
N GLN A 73 -1.72 -13.97 11.27
CA GLN A 73 -0.78 -13.44 10.28
C GLN A 73 0.03 -12.24 10.82
N GLN A 74 -0.60 -11.34 11.58
CA GLN A 74 0.06 -10.20 12.21
C GLN A 74 1.17 -10.66 13.16
N LYS A 75 0.99 -11.77 13.89
CA LYS A 75 2.01 -12.32 14.78
C LYS A 75 3.25 -12.78 13.99
N LYS A 76 3.05 -13.41 12.84
CA LYS A 76 4.14 -13.86 11.95
C LYS A 76 4.86 -12.66 11.33
N ILE A 77 4.10 -11.70 10.80
CA ILE A 77 4.64 -10.45 10.23
C ILE A 77 5.48 -9.71 11.27
N GLN A 78 4.98 -9.57 12.50
CA GLN A 78 5.72 -8.89 13.57
C GLN A 78 7.04 -9.60 13.88
N GLY A 79 7.06 -10.93 13.83
CA GLY A 79 8.26 -11.74 13.99
C GLY A 79 9.34 -11.46 12.95
N ILE A 80 8.97 -11.03 11.74
CA ILE A 80 9.90 -10.67 10.65
C ILE A 80 10.25 -9.17 10.68
N VAL A 81 9.27 -8.30 10.93
CA VAL A 81 9.46 -6.84 10.98
C VAL A 81 10.34 -6.41 12.16
N ASP A 82 10.24 -7.08 13.32
CA ASP A 82 11.04 -6.75 14.51
C ASP A 82 12.49 -7.29 14.46
N VAL A 83 12.86 -8.04 13.42
CA VAL A 83 14.23 -8.57 13.29
C VAL A 83 15.20 -7.43 13.01
N VAL A 84 16.04 -7.16 14.01
CA VAL A 84 17.11 -6.15 13.94
C VAL A 84 18.26 -6.66 13.07
N ASP A 85 18.85 -5.78 12.24
CA ASP A 85 20.11 -6.08 11.56
C ASP A 85 21.25 -6.15 12.58
N GLU A 86 21.53 -7.35 13.07
CA GLU A 86 22.67 -7.64 13.94
C GLU A 86 24.01 -7.32 13.26
N GLY A 87 24.08 -7.52 11.94
CA GLY A 87 25.25 -7.24 11.11
C GLY A 87 25.57 -5.75 11.05
N PHE A 88 24.57 -4.88 11.11
CA PHE A 88 24.74 -3.41 11.16
C PHE A 88 24.81 -2.86 12.60
N VAL A 89 23.85 -3.21 13.44
CA VAL A 89 23.74 -2.65 14.81
C VAL A 89 24.91 -3.13 15.69
N GLY A 90 25.33 -4.39 15.54
CA GLY A 90 26.43 -4.96 16.31
C GLY A 90 27.75 -4.18 16.16
N PRO A 91 28.27 -3.95 14.94
CA PRO A 91 29.44 -3.09 14.72
C PRO A 91 29.28 -1.67 15.24
N VAL A 92 28.13 -1.01 15.04
CA VAL A 92 27.90 0.36 15.50
C VAL A 92 27.94 0.46 17.02
N MET A 93 27.33 -0.50 17.74
CA MET A 93 27.40 -0.58 19.19
C MET A 93 28.83 -0.84 19.67
N ARG A 94 29.54 -1.79 19.04
CA ARG A 94 30.95 -2.07 19.36
C ARG A 94 31.84 -0.85 19.15
N PHE A 95 31.62 -0.08 18.09
CA PHE A 95 32.32 1.18 17.85
C PHE A 95 32.10 2.15 19.01
N ALA A 96 30.86 2.36 19.44
CA ALA A 96 30.56 3.27 20.55
C ALA A 96 31.18 2.81 21.89
N HIS A 97 31.11 1.51 22.18
CA HIS A 97 31.59 0.93 23.43
C HIS A 97 33.10 0.76 23.49
N SER A 98 33.80 0.74 22.34
CA SER A 98 35.26 0.73 22.29
C SER A 98 35.90 2.05 22.75
N GLN A 99 35.12 3.13 22.83
CA GLN A 99 35.61 4.47 23.14
C GLN A 99 35.34 4.82 24.61
N ASN A 100 36.42 4.86 25.40
CA ASN A 100 36.38 5.28 26.80
C ASN A 100 36.32 6.81 26.92
N ALA A 101 35.76 7.31 28.03
CA ALA A 101 35.64 8.75 28.30
C ALA A 101 36.97 9.51 28.20
N ASP A 102 38.07 8.91 28.70
CA ASP A 102 39.39 9.53 28.66
C ASP A 102 39.98 9.62 27.25
N ASN A 103 39.71 8.62 26.40
CA ASN A 103 40.10 8.65 25.00
C ASN A 103 39.31 9.73 24.25
N LEU A 104 38.00 9.84 24.50
CA LEU A 104 37.15 10.85 23.87
C LEU A 104 37.57 12.29 24.24
N ARG A 105 37.98 12.52 25.49
CA ARG A 105 38.43 13.85 25.97
C ARG A 105 39.82 14.23 25.48
N THR A 106 40.69 13.26 25.23
CA THR A 106 42.07 13.49 24.76
C THR A 106 42.19 13.55 23.24
N HIS A 107 41.21 13.00 22.50
CA HIS A 107 41.18 13.05 21.05
C HIS A 107 40.94 14.47 20.52
N LYS A 108 41.78 14.90 19.57
CA LYS A 108 41.65 16.20 18.88
C LYS A 108 40.52 16.27 17.84
N ARG A 109 39.82 15.17 17.56
CA ARG A 109 38.75 15.08 16.57
C ARG A 109 37.56 14.36 17.16
N LEU A 110 36.35 14.74 16.74
CA LEU A 110 35.12 14.10 17.17
C LEU A 110 34.97 12.73 16.52
N LYS A 111 34.90 11.68 17.34
CA LYS A 111 34.57 10.33 16.87
C LYS A 111 33.17 10.32 16.29
N THR A 112 33.08 9.94 15.02
CA THR A 112 31.86 10.04 14.23
C THR A 112 31.58 8.72 13.52
N ALA A 113 30.37 8.17 13.70
CA ALA A 113 29.89 7.07 12.89
C ALA A 113 28.97 7.63 11.79
N LEU A 114 29.36 7.46 10.53
CA LEU A 114 28.52 7.76 9.38
C LEU A 114 27.68 6.52 9.08
N LEU A 115 26.38 6.64 9.28
CA LEU A 115 25.42 5.59 9.03
C LEU A 115 24.88 5.80 7.62
N ALA A 116 25.40 5.05 6.64
CA ALA A 116 24.90 5.06 5.27
C ALA A 116 23.61 4.22 5.23
N LEU A 117 22.48 4.91 5.40
CA LEU A 117 21.18 4.29 5.55
C LEU A 117 20.40 4.43 4.25
N GLY A 118 19.95 3.30 3.69
CA GLY A 118 19.00 3.33 2.58
C GLY A 118 17.68 3.98 3.00
N PRO A 119 16.90 4.51 2.03
CA PRO A 119 15.73 5.38 2.26
C PRO A 119 14.60 4.79 3.12
N ASN A 120 14.57 3.48 3.36
CA ASN A 120 13.41 2.76 3.90
C ASN A 120 13.64 2.01 5.22
N THR A 121 14.72 2.31 5.92
CA THR A 121 15.14 1.45 7.03
C THR A 121 14.99 2.13 8.38
N ASN A 122 14.28 1.47 9.29
CA ASN A 122 14.10 1.89 10.67
C ASN A 122 15.36 1.65 11.52
N HIS A 123 16.56 1.66 10.92
CA HIS A 123 17.81 1.37 11.63
C HIS A 123 18.07 2.33 12.80
N HIS A 124 17.62 3.58 12.72
CA HIS A 124 17.66 4.50 13.88
C HIS A 124 16.76 4.04 15.02
N HIS A 125 15.57 3.51 14.71
CA HIS A 125 14.69 2.93 15.71
C HIS A 125 15.31 1.68 16.30
N ASP A 126 15.88 0.81 15.48
CA ASP A 126 16.49 -0.45 15.91
C ASP A 126 17.72 -0.22 16.77
N LEU A 127 18.61 0.69 16.36
CA LEU A 127 19.76 1.13 17.15
C LEU A 127 19.32 1.70 18.49
N HIS A 128 18.29 2.55 18.51
CA HIS A 128 17.77 3.14 19.74
C HIS A 128 17.05 2.13 20.64
N LYS A 129 16.31 1.16 20.06
CA LYS A 129 15.67 0.05 20.78
C LYS A 129 16.73 -0.84 21.43
N ARG A 130 17.78 -1.19 20.67
CA ARG A 130 18.92 -1.97 21.12
C ARG A 130 19.68 -1.25 22.22
N TRP A 131 20.03 0.02 22.01
CA TRP A 131 20.70 0.85 23.01
C TRP A 131 19.94 0.85 24.34
N LYS A 132 18.62 1.12 24.29
CA LYS A 132 17.77 1.09 25.49
C LYS A 132 17.67 -0.28 26.16
N SER A 133 17.67 -1.36 25.39
CA SER A 133 17.66 -2.72 25.96
C SER A 133 18.97 -3.06 26.66
N THR A 134 20.12 -2.67 26.09
CA THR A 134 21.44 -2.90 26.68
C THR A 134 21.62 -2.08 27.97
N THR A 135 21.23 -0.80 27.97
CA THR A 135 21.31 0.06 29.18
C THR A 135 20.40 -0.41 30.33
N ARG A 136 19.33 -1.19 30.04
CA ARG A 136 18.41 -1.71 31.07
C ARG A 136 18.78 -3.11 31.57
N GLY A 137 19.54 -3.88 30.79
CA GLY A 137 19.84 -5.29 31.06
C GLY A 137 21.03 -5.51 31.99
N ASP A 138 22.07 -4.68 31.89
CA ASP A 138 23.30 -4.85 32.67
C ASP A 138 23.36 -3.89 33.87
N THR A 139 23.24 -4.45 35.07
CA THR A 139 23.40 -3.72 36.36
C THR A 139 24.83 -3.23 36.63
N SER A 140 25.78 -3.52 35.74
CA SER A 140 27.18 -3.13 35.78
C SER A 140 27.63 -2.25 34.61
N SER A 141 26.73 -1.84 33.70
CA SER A 141 27.09 -0.97 32.58
C SER A 141 27.25 0.48 33.03
N GLU A 142 28.31 1.10 32.52
CA GLU A 142 28.67 2.51 32.66
C GLU A 142 27.47 3.41 32.27
N ALA A 143 27.31 4.58 32.90
CA ALA A 143 26.17 5.44 32.62
C ALA A 143 26.31 6.08 31.22
N GLU A 144 25.48 5.66 30.26
CA GLU A 144 25.47 6.17 28.89
C GLU A 144 24.23 7.02 28.61
N VAL A 145 24.38 8.05 27.77
CA VAL A 145 23.26 8.90 27.35
C VAL A 145 23.17 8.96 25.83
N LEU A 146 22.02 8.55 25.29
CA LEU A 146 21.69 8.67 23.87
C LEU A 146 20.77 9.89 23.65
N VAL A 147 21.21 10.80 22.79
CA VAL A 147 20.52 12.03 22.40
C VAL A 147 20.12 11.91 20.93
N THR A 148 18.83 11.95 20.63
CA THR A 148 18.35 11.97 19.24
C THR A 148 17.97 13.38 18.81
N LEU A 149 18.52 13.83 17.67
CA LEU A 149 18.25 15.12 17.07
C LEU A 149 17.52 14.94 15.73
N GLN A 150 16.35 15.57 15.63
CA GLN A 150 15.57 15.64 14.40
C GLN A 150 15.73 17.02 13.76
N PRO A 151 16.01 17.11 12.44
CA PRO A 151 16.21 18.39 11.76
C PRO A 151 15.01 19.33 11.88
N ALA A 152 13.79 18.80 11.76
CA ALA A 152 12.55 19.55 11.89
C ALA A 152 12.39 20.26 13.25
N HIS A 153 13.02 19.74 14.30
CA HIS A 153 12.99 20.34 15.64
C HIS A 153 14.17 21.29 15.91
N CYS A 154 15.13 21.38 14.99
CA CYS A 154 16.39 22.09 15.15
C CYS A 154 16.62 23.14 14.04
N PRO A 155 15.72 24.12 13.84
CA PRO A 155 15.85 25.13 12.78
C PRO A 155 16.97 26.15 13.04
N ASN A 156 17.51 26.22 14.25
CA ASN A 156 18.63 27.11 14.59
C ASN A 156 19.53 26.44 15.65
N ILE A 157 20.75 26.95 15.79
CA ILE A 157 21.75 26.42 16.74
C ILE A 157 21.23 26.41 18.19
N GLN A 158 20.53 27.46 18.62
CA GLN A 158 20.02 27.57 20.00
C GLN A 158 18.99 26.47 20.33
N THR A 159 18.07 26.20 19.40
CA THR A 159 17.05 25.15 19.54
C THR A 159 17.68 23.77 19.44
N ALA A 160 18.67 23.58 18.57
CA ALA A 160 19.42 22.33 18.45
C ALA A 160 20.14 21.98 19.77
N LEU A 161 20.88 22.93 20.35
CA LEU A 161 21.58 22.74 21.62
C LEU A 161 20.60 22.54 22.78
N LYS A 162 19.53 23.35 22.85
CA LYS A 162 18.45 23.17 23.85
C LYS A 162 17.85 21.77 23.78
N ASN A 163 17.58 21.27 22.58
CA ASN A 163 17.02 19.93 22.37
C ASN A 163 18.04 18.85 22.72
N ALA A 164 19.33 19.05 22.41
CA ALA A 164 20.38 18.12 22.81
C ALA A 164 20.44 17.97 24.33
N VAL A 165 20.46 19.09 25.06
CA VAL A 165 20.47 19.12 26.54
C VAL A 165 19.17 18.55 27.11
N ARG A 166 18.01 18.92 26.56
CA ARG A 166 16.71 18.42 26.99
C ARG A 166 16.59 16.91 26.80
N SER A 167 16.97 16.40 25.63
CA SER A 167 16.92 14.97 25.29
C SER A 167 17.92 14.17 26.12
N ALA A 168 19.11 14.70 26.40
CA ALA A 168 20.09 14.04 27.27
C ALA A 168 19.56 13.82 28.69
N ILE A 169 19.01 14.86 29.30
CA ILE A 169 18.54 14.81 30.69
C ILE A 169 17.22 14.02 30.78
N SER A 170 16.29 14.27 29.85
CA SER A 170 14.99 13.59 29.84
C SER A 170 15.10 12.11 29.45
N GLY A 171 16.07 11.74 28.61
CA GLY A 171 16.29 10.37 28.15
C GLY A 171 16.77 9.43 29.27
N HIS A 172 17.54 9.94 30.23
CA HIS A 172 18.08 9.16 31.33
C HIS A 172 17.09 9.00 32.50
N GLN A 173 16.29 10.03 32.85
CA GLN A 173 15.41 9.98 34.04
C GLN A 173 14.01 10.59 33.88
N GLY A 174 13.58 10.92 32.67
CA GLY A 174 12.24 11.45 32.38
C GLY A 174 12.15 13.00 32.35
N ALA A 175 11.06 13.51 31.79
CA ALA A 175 10.88 14.95 31.52
C ALA A 175 10.71 15.81 32.79
N GLU A 176 10.22 15.23 33.89
CA GLU A 176 10.02 15.95 35.16
C GLU A 176 11.35 16.38 35.76
N LYS A 177 12.34 15.49 35.78
CA LYS A 177 13.68 15.77 36.31
C LYS A 177 14.48 16.77 35.49
N TYR A 178 14.20 16.90 34.18
CA TYR A 178 14.76 17.98 33.39
C TYR A 178 14.34 19.35 33.93
N THR A 179 13.07 19.50 34.31
CA THR A 179 12.58 20.76 34.87
C THR A 179 13.12 21.03 36.27
N GLU A 180 13.29 19.98 37.09
CA GLU A 180 13.93 20.08 38.40
C GLU A 180 15.40 20.50 38.28
N PHE A 181 16.18 19.81 37.45
CA PHE A 181 17.61 20.09 37.24
C PHE A 181 17.83 21.49 36.64
N LEU A 182 16.96 21.91 35.72
CA LEU A 182 16.97 23.29 35.22
C LEU A 182 16.71 24.30 36.33
N ASN A 183 15.72 24.06 37.19
CA ASN A 183 15.38 24.98 38.27
C ASN A 183 16.49 25.06 39.33
N GLU A 184 17.15 23.93 39.64
CA GLU A 184 18.31 23.88 40.54
C GLU A 184 19.48 24.73 40.03
N HIS A 185 19.74 24.72 38.72
CA HIS A 185 20.88 25.41 38.12
C HIS A 185 20.55 26.76 37.47
N LYS A 186 19.29 27.20 37.51
CA LYS A 186 18.80 28.44 36.87
C LYS A 186 19.54 29.71 37.31
N LEU A 187 20.03 29.75 38.55
CA LEU A 187 20.78 30.89 39.09
C LEU A 187 22.20 31.00 38.52
N LEU A 188 22.81 29.87 38.16
CA LEU A 188 24.18 29.82 37.61
C LEU A 188 24.19 29.81 36.09
N ILE A 189 23.25 29.12 35.46
CA ILE A 189 23.16 28.97 34.01
C ILE A 189 21.78 29.50 33.57
N PRO A 190 21.67 30.78 33.20
CA PRO A 190 20.39 31.39 32.84
C PRO A 190 19.87 30.89 31.48
N MET A 191 20.76 30.42 30.60
CA MET A 191 20.41 29.95 29.25
C MET A 191 20.22 28.43 29.23
N ASN A 192 19.04 27.99 28.80
CA ASN A 192 18.67 26.57 28.73
C ASN A 192 19.28 25.79 27.55
N PHE A 193 20.07 26.46 26.70
CA PHE A 193 20.79 25.89 25.57
C PHE A 193 22.31 25.80 25.80
N ASP A 194 22.79 26.17 26.99
CA ASP A 194 24.20 26.10 27.32
C ASP A 194 24.64 24.65 27.60
N LEU A 195 25.74 24.22 26.98
CA LEU A 195 26.32 22.89 27.18
C LEU A 195 26.96 22.75 28.56
N GLU A 196 27.21 23.83 29.30
CA GLU A 196 27.62 23.76 30.70
C GLU A 196 26.62 22.97 31.54
N LEU A 197 25.32 23.06 31.22
CA LEU A 197 24.28 22.30 31.92
C LEU A 197 24.46 20.80 31.68
N LEU A 198 24.80 20.40 30.46
CA LEU A 198 25.09 19.02 30.11
C LEU A 198 26.38 18.53 30.78
N GLN A 199 27.43 19.35 30.83
CA GLN A 199 28.67 19.03 31.53
C GLN A 199 28.43 18.74 33.01
N ARG A 200 27.68 19.61 33.71
CA ARG A 200 27.35 19.40 35.13
C ARG A 200 26.54 18.14 35.36
N TYR A 201 25.61 17.83 34.45
CA TYR A 201 24.85 16.59 34.49
C TYR A 201 25.76 15.36 34.31
N VAL A 202 26.67 15.40 33.34
CA VAL A 202 27.67 14.35 33.08
C VAL A 202 28.57 14.11 34.29
N LEU A 203 29.02 15.17 34.96
CA LEU A 203 29.84 15.06 36.18
C LEU A 203 29.06 14.53 37.38
N ARG A 204 27.79 14.94 37.56
CA ARG A 204 26.96 14.52 38.71
C ARG A 204 26.59 13.04 38.65
N TYR A 205 26.35 12.51 37.47
CA TYR A 205 25.91 11.13 37.26
C TYR A 205 27.02 10.21 36.73
N HIS A 206 28.27 10.69 36.67
CA HIS A 206 29.43 9.95 36.15
C HIS A 206 29.15 9.30 34.78
N ILE A 207 28.60 10.09 33.86
CA ILE A 207 28.28 9.62 32.50
C ILE A 207 29.59 9.46 31.72
N GLU A 208 29.77 8.28 31.15
CA GLU A 208 31.00 7.92 30.44
C GLU A 208 30.99 8.33 28.97
N ARG A 209 29.80 8.33 28.35
CA ARG A 209 29.64 8.71 26.94
C ARG A 209 28.28 9.33 26.67
N VAL A 210 28.30 10.40 25.87
CA VAL A 210 27.13 11.08 25.34
C VAL A 210 27.11 10.85 23.83
N VAL A 211 26.20 9.99 23.38
CA VAL A 211 26.02 9.68 21.96
C VAL A 211 24.96 10.61 21.39
N ILE A 212 25.34 11.44 20.42
CA ILE A 212 24.45 12.34 19.71
C ILE A 212 24.13 11.72 18.36
N SER A 213 22.90 11.26 18.18
CA SER A 213 22.40 10.68 16.93
C SER A 213 21.54 11.68 16.17
N ILE A 214 22.03 12.07 14.99
CA ILE A 214 21.31 12.86 14.00
C ILE A 214 20.67 11.87 13.01
N ILE A 215 19.35 11.92 12.89
CA ILE A 215 18.59 10.93 12.09
C ILE A 215 18.81 11.15 10.59
N ASP A 216 18.65 12.38 10.12
CA ASP A 216 18.85 12.72 8.71
C ASP A 216 19.62 14.02 8.65
N VAL A 217 20.90 13.94 8.26
CA VAL A 217 21.74 15.13 8.16
C VAL A 217 21.38 16.00 6.97
N GLU A 218 20.72 15.46 5.94
CA GLU A 218 20.36 16.20 4.73
C GLU A 218 19.20 17.16 4.96
N GLY A 219 18.38 16.89 5.98
CA GLY A 219 17.37 17.83 6.46
C GLY A 219 17.96 19.04 7.20
N PHE A 220 19.24 19.03 7.59
CA PHE A 220 19.90 20.19 8.19
C PHE A 220 20.44 21.14 7.11
N ASP A 221 20.33 22.44 7.39
CA ASP A 221 21.14 23.41 6.68
C ASP A 221 22.63 23.18 7.00
N THR A 222 23.48 23.18 5.99
CA THR A 222 24.91 22.86 6.12
C THR A 222 25.63 23.82 7.07
N SER A 223 25.16 25.07 7.14
CA SER A 223 25.71 26.09 8.04
C SER A 223 25.45 25.75 9.52
N ILE A 224 24.22 25.32 9.85
CA ILE A 224 23.82 24.93 11.21
C ILE A 224 24.55 23.67 11.65
N PHE A 225 24.66 22.67 10.76
CA PHE A 225 25.39 21.45 11.06
C PHE A 225 26.88 21.73 11.31
N ALA A 226 27.52 22.57 10.50
CA ALA A 226 28.92 22.95 10.71
C ALA A 226 29.14 23.68 12.05
N GLU A 227 28.22 24.58 12.43
CA GLU A 227 28.28 25.28 13.72
C GLU A 227 28.06 24.32 14.89
N LEU A 228 27.14 23.35 14.77
CA LEU A 228 26.93 22.29 15.76
C LEU A 228 28.19 21.45 15.96
N VAL A 229 28.81 20.99 14.87
CA VAL A 229 30.06 20.22 14.92
C VAL A 229 31.18 21.04 15.57
N SER A 230 31.34 22.31 15.20
CA SER A 230 32.32 23.20 15.81
C SER A 230 32.05 23.38 17.31
N THR A 231 30.78 23.52 17.70
CA THR A 231 30.38 23.66 19.11
C THR A 231 30.69 22.38 19.88
N PHE A 232 30.27 21.21 19.42
CA PHE A 232 30.59 19.94 20.07
C PHE A 232 32.09 19.68 20.15
N HIS A 233 32.85 20.07 19.11
CA HIS A 233 34.30 19.94 19.11
C HIS A 233 34.95 20.82 20.19
N SER A 234 34.49 22.05 20.40
CA SER A 234 35.01 22.94 21.45
C SER A 234 34.70 22.48 22.89
N TRP A 235 33.77 21.54 23.04
CA TRP A 235 33.37 20.96 24.34
C TRP A 235 33.81 19.50 24.50
N SER A 236 34.55 18.93 23.53
CA SER A 236 34.98 17.53 23.57
C SER A 236 35.95 17.24 24.71
N ASP A 237 36.67 18.26 25.19
CA ASP A 237 37.58 18.19 26.34
C ASP A 237 36.84 17.95 27.67
N ARG A 238 35.60 18.44 27.77
CA ARG A 238 34.76 18.43 28.98
C ARG A 238 33.69 17.35 28.93
N ILE A 239 33.13 17.09 27.75
CA ILE A 239 32.01 16.16 27.54
C ILE A 239 32.48 15.06 26.58
N PRO A 240 32.41 13.77 26.96
CA PRO A 240 32.78 12.67 26.08
C PRO A 240 31.69 12.45 25.01
N ILE A 241 31.78 13.17 23.89
CA ILE A 241 30.79 13.17 22.81
C ILE A 241 31.18 12.18 21.70
N ILE A 242 30.23 11.36 21.26
CA ILE A 242 30.29 10.56 20.03
C ILE A 242 29.15 11.00 19.11
N LEU A 243 29.43 11.20 17.82
CA LEU A 243 28.44 11.65 16.85
C LEU A 243 28.01 10.50 15.93
N PHE A 244 26.71 10.21 15.87
CA PHE A 244 26.13 9.31 14.87
C PHE A 244 25.37 10.15 13.85
N VAL A 245 25.74 10.03 12.57
CA VAL A 245 25.16 10.82 11.48
C VAL A 245 24.47 9.88 10.51
N GLY A 246 23.14 9.92 10.46
CA GLY A 246 22.35 9.25 9.44
C GLY A 246 22.43 9.98 8.10
N ILE A 247 22.84 9.27 7.06
CA ILE A 247 22.93 9.75 5.68
C ILE A 247 21.93 8.93 4.87
N SER A 248 20.98 9.61 4.21
CA SER A 248 19.99 8.96 3.34
C SER A 248 20.50 8.73 1.91
N THR A 249 21.45 9.54 1.45
CA THR A 249 22.12 9.37 0.15
C THR A 249 23.49 8.71 0.28
N THR A 250 24.43 9.03 -0.62
CA THR A 250 25.78 8.50 -0.59
C THR A 250 26.70 9.35 0.28
N VAL A 251 27.71 8.70 0.89
CA VAL A 251 28.71 9.39 1.71
C VAL A 251 29.48 10.45 0.91
N GLU A 252 29.70 10.21 -0.38
CA GLU A 252 30.39 11.15 -1.28
C GLU A 252 29.60 12.47 -1.44
N LEU A 253 28.28 12.38 -1.60
CA LEU A 253 27.43 13.57 -1.69
C LEU A 253 27.43 14.33 -0.36
N PHE A 254 27.41 13.61 0.77
CA PHE A 254 27.52 14.23 2.09
C PHE A 254 28.87 14.95 2.28
N GLU A 255 29.99 14.31 1.95
CA GLU A 255 31.32 14.92 2.04
C GLU A 255 31.43 16.17 1.18
N SER A 256 30.88 16.14 -0.05
CA SER A 256 30.90 17.28 -0.98
C SER A 256 30.16 18.52 -0.47
N ARG A 257 29.17 18.35 0.42
CA ARG A 257 28.38 19.44 1.01
C ARG A 257 29.07 20.10 2.19
N LEU A 258 30.07 19.46 2.79
CA LEU A 258 30.75 19.96 3.98
C LEU A 258 31.97 20.83 3.64
N SER A 259 32.24 21.82 4.49
CA SER A 259 33.48 22.59 4.39
C SER A 259 34.68 21.74 4.82
N ARG A 260 35.86 22.00 4.25
CA ARG A 260 37.12 21.33 4.66
C ARG A 260 37.44 21.52 6.15
N GLN A 261 37.01 22.65 6.75
CA GLN A 261 37.17 22.90 8.17
C GLN A 261 36.34 21.93 9.00
N THR A 262 35.06 21.77 8.65
CA THR A 262 34.15 20.83 9.33
C THR A 262 34.64 19.39 9.22
N VAL A 263 35.05 18.96 8.01
CA VAL A 263 35.60 17.62 7.79
C VAL A 263 36.86 17.38 8.63
N SER A 264 37.74 18.39 8.76
CA SER A 264 38.97 18.24 9.57
C SER A 264 38.74 18.02 11.07
N MET A 265 37.54 18.37 11.58
CA MET A 265 37.14 18.19 12.98
C MET A 265 36.53 16.80 13.24
N LEU A 266 36.13 16.08 12.19
CA LEU A 266 35.48 14.78 12.29
C LEU A 266 36.51 13.65 12.10
N ASP A 267 36.37 12.60 12.90
CA ASP A 267 37.03 11.32 12.71
C ASP A 267 35.96 10.28 12.39
N ALA A 268 35.67 10.12 11.10
CA ALA A 268 34.51 9.42 10.58
C ALA A 268 34.82 7.97 10.19
N GLU A 269 34.03 7.03 10.69
CA GLU A 269 33.98 5.63 10.25
C GLU A 269 32.63 5.33 9.59
N ILE A 270 32.63 4.62 8.46
CA ILE A 270 31.43 4.36 7.66
C ILE A 270 30.84 3.01 8.04
N PHE A 271 29.56 3.00 8.37
CA PHE A 271 28.77 1.81 8.61
C PHE A 271 27.67 1.72 7.55
N ALA A 272 27.74 0.69 6.73
CA ALA A 272 26.73 0.36 5.73
C ALA A 272 25.92 -0.85 6.20
N THR A 273 24.68 -0.95 5.72
CA THR A 273 23.81 -2.11 5.95
C THR A 273 24.42 -3.38 5.39
N SER A 274 24.21 -4.52 6.05
CA SER A 274 24.73 -5.80 5.55
C SER A 274 24.11 -6.13 4.19
N PRO A 275 24.87 -6.65 3.21
CA PRO A 275 24.30 -7.14 1.94
C PRO A 275 23.33 -8.31 2.15
N ASP A 276 23.41 -9.01 3.28
CA ASP A 276 22.47 -10.07 3.66
C ASP A 276 21.12 -9.51 4.13
N PHE A 277 21.03 -8.20 4.36
CA PHE A 277 19.82 -7.51 4.83
C PHE A 277 19.15 -6.75 3.68
N ASN A 278 18.91 -7.44 2.57
CA ASN A 278 18.19 -6.85 1.45
C ASN A 278 16.72 -6.62 1.83
N LEU A 279 16.24 -5.41 1.58
CA LEU A 279 14.85 -5.05 1.86
C LEU A 279 13.88 -5.88 1.00
N GLU A 280 14.19 -6.07 -0.27
CA GLU A 280 13.36 -6.82 -1.21
C GLU A 280 13.17 -8.28 -0.78
N ASP A 281 14.26 -8.92 -0.32
CA ASP A 281 14.21 -10.28 0.22
C ASP A 281 13.31 -10.35 1.46
N ARG A 282 13.36 -9.37 2.35
CA ARG A 282 12.45 -9.32 3.52
C ARG A 282 10.99 -9.11 3.16
N LEU A 283 10.72 -8.30 2.13
CA LEU A 283 9.36 -8.13 1.62
C LEU A 283 8.86 -9.46 1.03
N PHE A 284 9.74 -10.22 0.38
CA PHE A 284 9.44 -11.56 -0.10
C PHE A 284 9.22 -12.54 1.05
N ASP A 285 10.08 -12.57 2.06
CA ASP A 285 9.94 -13.42 3.25
C ASP A 285 8.60 -13.17 3.97
N LEU A 286 8.15 -11.91 4.03
CA LEU A 286 6.85 -11.53 4.56
C LEU A 286 5.69 -12.14 3.76
N TYR A 287 5.79 -12.12 2.44
CA TYR A 287 4.80 -12.74 1.56
C TYR A 287 4.84 -14.27 1.69
N GLU A 288 6.03 -14.86 1.67
CA GLU A 288 6.25 -16.30 1.76
C GLU A 288 5.69 -16.88 3.06
N ALA A 289 5.95 -16.21 4.19
CA ALA A 289 5.43 -16.61 5.50
C ALA A 289 3.89 -16.61 5.60
N ILE A 290 3.20 -15.87 4.72
CA ILE A 290 1.73 -15.79 4.70
C ILE A 290 1.15 -16.79 3.69
N GLN A 291 1.74 -16.87 2.50
CA GLN A 291 1.23 -17.68 1.39
C GLN A 291 1.59 -19.17 1.51
N HIS A 292 2.83 -19.50 1.86
CA HIS A 292 3.36 -20.86 1.83
C HIS A 292 3.20 -21.62 3.16
N ASP A 293 2.56 -21.00 4.15
CA ASP A 293 2.33 -21.66 5.43
C ASP A 293 1.28 -22.79 5.32
N GLN A 294 1.53 -23.90 6.00
CA GLN A 294 0.63 -25.06 6.02
C GLN A 294 -0.72 -24.72 6.68
N THR A 295 -0.74 -23.70 7.56
CA THR A 295 -1.97 -23.20 8.21
C THR A 295 -2.70 -22.13 7.41
N ALA A 296 -2.21 -21.77 6.21
CA ALA A 296 -2.85 -20.75 5.39
C ALA A 296 -4.24 -21.20 4.93
N GLU A 297 -5.26 -20.40 5.27
CA GLU A 297 -6.67 -20.64 4.91
C GLU A 297 -7.13 -19.80 3.71
N VAL A 298 -6.40 -18.74 3.39
CA VAL A 298 -6.68 -17.82 2.29
C VAL A 298 -5.41 -17.58 1.48
N PHE A 299 -5.49 -17.71 0.16
CA PHE A 299 -4.36 -17.65 -0.75
C PHE A 299 -4.46 -16.46 -1.70
N LEU A 300 -3.33 -15.81 -1.95
CA LEU A 300 -3.19 -14.70 -2.88
C LEU A 300 -3.05 -15.25 -4.30
N GLY A 301 -3.87 -14.73 -5.22
CA GLY A 301 -3.80 -15.09 -6.63
C GLY A 301 -2.69 -14.35 -7.37
N PRO A 302 -2.31 -14.80 -8.59
CA PRO A 302 -1.16 -14.27 -9.33
C PRO A 302 -1.29 -12.76 -9.61
N SER A 303 -2.52 -12.29 -9.81
CA SER A 303 -2.82 -10.89 -10.05
C SER A 303 -2.57 -9.98 -8.83
N VAL A 304 -2.79 -10.51 -7.62
CA VAL A 304 -2.52 -9.80 -6.36
C VAL A 304 -1.03 -9.82 -6.07
N VAL A 305 -0.38 -10.97 -6.26
CA VAL A 305 1.06 -11.13 -6.08
C VAL A 305 1.83 -10.19 -7.01
N ASN A 306 1.44 -10.08 -8.28
CA ASN A 306 2.06 -9.11 -9.20
C ASN A 306 1.92 -7.65 -8.72
N LYS A 307 0.81 -7.30 -8.06
CA LYS A 307 0.65 -5.95 -7.49
C LYS A 307 1.48 -5.73 -6.23
N LEU A 308 1.70 -6.79 -5.45
CA LEU A 308 2.63 -6.76 -4.33
C LEU A 308 4.08 -6.68 -4.81
N ALA A 309 4.44 -7.38 -5.88
CA ALA A 309 5.76 -7.30 -6.51
C ALA A 309 6.05 -5.87 -7.00
N THR A 310 5.11 -5.24 -7.74
CA THR A 310 5.28 -3.83 -8.15
C THR A 310 5.40 -2.88 -6.96
N LEU A 311 4.77 -3.20 -5.82
CA LEU A 311 4.93 -2.42 -4.59
C LEU A 311 6.29 -2.68 -3.93
N ALA A 312 6.84 -3.88 -4.01
CA ALA A 312 8.15 -4.22 -3.46
C ALA A 312 9.30 -3.54 -4.22
N GLU A 313 9.15 -3.36 -5.54
CA GLU A 313 10.10 -2.63 -6.40
C GLU A 313 10.16 -1.12 -6.09
N ASP A 314 9.10 -0.55 -5.49
CA ASP A 314 9.05 0.89 -5.18
C ASP A 314 10.05 1.26 -4.07
N GLN A 315 10.92 2.24 -4.36
CA GLN A 315 11.96 2.74 -3.45
C GLN A 315 11.45 3.34 -2.14
N GLY A 316 10.14 3.51 -1.94
CA GLY A 316 9.54 4.02 -0.69
C GLY A 316 8.86 2.94 0.17
N THR A 317 8.85 1.68 -0.27
CA THR A 317 8.10 0.63 0.41
C THR A 317 8.84 0.12 1.63
N THR A 318 8.27 0.35 2.81
CA THR A 318 8.74 -0.23 4.06
C THR A 318 8.01 -1.55 4.34
N PRO A 319 8.58 -2.45 5.17
CA PRO A 319 7.89 -3.69 5.59
C PRO A 319 6.53 -3.41 6.25
N ALA A 320 6.38 -2.29 6.95
CA ALA A 320 5.13 -1.86 7.54
C ALA A 320 4.11 -1.37 6.49
N THR A 321 4.55 -0.67 5.43
CA THR A 321 3.69 -0.32 4.29
C THR A 321 3.24 -1.58 3.55
N PHE A 322 4.15 -2.51 3.33
CA PHE A 322 3.86 -3.78 2.67
C PHE A 322 2.87 -4.64 3.46
N ALA A 323 3.08 -4.78 4.78
CA ALA A 323 2.14 -5.46 5.67
C ALA A 323 0.74 -4.83 5.67
N ARG A 324 0.65 -3.50 5.58
CA ARG A 324 -0.65 -2.80 5.43
C ARG A 324 -1.31 -3.13 4.09
N ALA A 325 -0.54 -3.30 3.03
CA ALA A 325 -1.04 -3.65 1.70
C ALA A 325 -1.63 -5.07 1.69
N ILE A 326 -0.93 -6.05 2.31
CA ILE A 326 -1.44 -7.41 2.50
C ILE A 326 -2.69 -7.40 3.40
N LYS A 327 -2.67 -6.63 4.49
CA LYS A 327 -3.84 -6.45 5.37
C LYS A 327 -5.07 -5.98 4.59
N TYR A 328 -4.88 -4.97 3.75
CA TYR A 328 -5.95 -4.42 2.94
C TYR A 328 -6.49 -5.43 1.92
N ALA A 329 -5.60 -6.28 1.36
CA ALA A 329 -6.01 -7.38 0.51
C ALA A 329 -6.93 -8.36 1.28
N HIS A 330 -6.50 -8.86 2.45
CA HIS A 330 -7.33 -9.74 3.27
C HIS A 330 -8.64 -9.06 3.67
N MET A 331 -8.58 -7.80 4.09
CA MET A 331 -9.77 -7.02 4.45
C MET A 331 -10.76 -6.96 3.27
N SER A 332 -10.28 -6.71 2.05
CA SER A 332 -11.12 -6.65 0.84
C SER A 332 -11.83 -7.98 0.57
N HIS A 333 -11.13 -9.11 0.76
CA HIS A 333 -11.72 -10.44 0.62
C HIS A 333 -12.87 -10.66 1.59
N PHE A 334 -12.63 -10.51 2.90
CA PHE A 334 -13.66 -10.77 3.91
C PHE A 334 -14.79 -9.74 3.86
N PHE A 335 -14.49 -8.49 3.50
CA PHE A 335 -15.47 -7.40 3.47
C PHE A 335 -16.47 -7.52 2.30
N ALA A 336 -15.98 -7.83 1.09
CA ALA A 336 -16.80 -7.83 -0.13
C ALA A 336 -17.41 -9.20 -0.46
N ASN A 337 -16.79 -10.30 -0.03
CA ASN A 337 -17.19 -11.64 -0.45
C ASN A 337 -18.08 -12.33 0.60
N PRO A 338 -19.33 -12.72 0.27
CA PRO A 338 -20.17 -13.52 1.18
C PRO A 338 -19.59 -14.90 1.47
N LEU A 339 -18.82 -15.47 0.54
CA LEU A 339 -18.27 -16.83 0.63
C LEU A 339 -17.07 -16.90 1.55
N SER A 340 -16.47 -15.77 1.92
CA SER A 340 -15.34 -15.72 2.85
C SER A 340 -15.70 -16.32 4.21
N ARG A 341 -17.00 -16.36 4.55
CA ARG A 341 -17.50 -17.00 5.77
C ARG A 341 -17.18 -18.51 5.83
N LEU A 342 -16.94 -19.12 4.67
CA LEU A 342 -16.67 -20.55 4.50
C LEU A 342 -15.16 -20.86 4.51
N SER A 343 -14.29 -19.84 4.58
CA SER A 343 -12.85 -20.00 4.42
C SER A 343 -12.15 -20.61 5.63
N THR A 344 -12.63 -20.47 6.86
CA THR A 344 -11.87 -20.88 8.07
C THR A 344 -12.54 -21.95 8.90
N GLU A 345 -13.83 -22.20 8.69
CA GLU A 345 -14.61 -23.14 9.50
C GLU A 345 -15.42 -24.06 8.59
N THR A 346 -14.95 -25.30 8.47
CA THR A 346 -15.67 -26.43 7.85
C THR A 346 -16.90 -26.87 8.66
N THR A 347 -17.31 -26.09 9.66
CA THR A 347 -18.42 -26.41 10.57
C THR A 347 -19.29 -25.20 10.91
N THR A 348 -19.67 -24.38 9.92
CA THR A 348 -20.84 -23.53 10.09
C THR A 348 -22.07 -24.43 10.23
N LYS A 349 -22.69 -24.42 11.42
CA LYS A 349 -23.86 -25.25 11.74
C LYS A 349 -24.91 -25.13 10.62
N PRO A 350 -25.33 -26.24 9.99
CA PRO A 350 -26.44 -26.22 9.05
C PRO A 350 -27.73 -25.78 9.76
N PRO A 351 -28.66 -25.14 9.04
CA PRO A 351 -28.66 -24.95 7.58
C PRO A 351 -28.03 -23.62 7.11
N TRP A 352 -27.42 -23.63 5.92
CA TRP A 352 -27.03 -22.40 5.22
C TRP A 352 -28.27 -21.61 4.76
N SER A 353 -28.14 -20.28 4.66
CA SER A 353 -29.23 -19.47 4.12
C SER A 353 -29.48 -19.79 2.64
N PRO A 354 -30.74 -19.82 2.19
CA PRO A 354 -31.07 -20.14 0.79
C PRO A 354 -30.47 -19.10 -0.19
N VAL A 355 -30.30 -17.86 0.27
CA VAL A 355 -29.68 -16.76 -0.50
C VAL A 355 -28.20 -17.07 -0.77
N LEU A 356 -27.48 -17.62 0.21
CA LEU A 356 -26.09 -18.04 0.01
C LEU A 356 -26.00 -19.21 -0.98
N CYS A 357 -26.89 -20.20 -0.87
CA CYS A 357 -26.95 -21.31 -1.82
C CYS A 357 -27.20 -20.81 -3.25
N GLN A 358 -28.08 -19.82 -3.41
CA GLN A 358 -28.30 -19.17 -4.71
C GLN A 358 -27.07 -18.40 -5.19
N ALA A 359 -26.35 -17.73 -4.29
CA ALA A 359 -25.10 -17.04 -4.63
C ALA A 359 -24.04 -18.04 -5.12
N ILE A 360 -23.90 -19.20 -4.48
CA ILE A 360 -23.00 -20.28 -4.92
C ILE A 360 -23.37 -20.77 -6.32
N ARG A 361 -24.67 -20.97 -6.59
CA ARG A 361 -25.15 -21.39 -7.93
C ARG A 361 -24.88 -20.36 -9.02
N ASN A 362 -24.70 -19.09 -8.66
CA ASN A 362 -24.40 -18.02 -9.59
C ASN A 362 -22.90 -17.83 -9.86
N LEU A 363 -22.02 -18.56 -9.16
CA LEU A 363 -20.58 -18.49 -9.37
C LEU A 363 -20.17 -19.00 -10.76
N ALA A 364 -19.13 -18.39 -11.32
CA ALA A 364 -18.54 -18.85 -12.57
C ALA A 364 -17.90 -20.24 -12.39
N SER A 365 -17.22 -20.48 -11.26
CA SER A 365 -16.63 -21.78 -10.95
C SER A 365 -17.68 -22.89 -10.87
N PHE A 366 -18.83 -22.64 -10.23
CA PHE A 366 -19.93 -23.61 -10.17
C PHE A 366 -20.53 -23.92 -11.54
N ARG A 367 -20.65 -22.92 -12.43
CA ARG A 367 -21.13 -23.12 -13.80
C ARG A 367 -20.18 -23.99 -14.59
N SER A 368 -18.88 -23.68 -14.56
CA SER A 368 -17.84 -24.49 -15.21
C SER A 368 -17.84 -25.93 -14.69
N HIS A 369 -18.02 -26.11 -13.38
CA HIS A 369 -18.11 -27.43 -12.75
C HIS A 369 -19.31 -28.23 -13.25
N CYS A 370 -20.48 -27.60 -13.27
CA CYS A 370 -21.70 -28.24 -13.77
C CYS A 370 -21.59 -28.55 -15.27
N GLU A 371 -20.93 -27.70 -16.07
CA GLU A 371 -20.68 -27.94 -17.49
C GLU A 371 -19.73 -29.12 -17.72
N ALA A 372 -18.68 -29.26 -16.91
CA ALA A 372 -17.76 -30.39 -16.95
C ALA A 372 -18.49 -31.69 -16.61
N LEU A 373 -19.24 -31.72 -15.51
CA LEU A 373 -20.04 -32.89 -15.10
C LEU A 373 -21.19 -33.20 -16.07
N ALA A 374 -21.76 -32.21 -16.75
CA ALA A 374 -22.82 -32.43 -17.73
C ALA A 374 -22.31 -33.13 -19.00
N LYS A 375 -21.02 -32.98 -19.34
CA LYS A 375 -20.39 -33.63 -20.51
C LYS A 375 -20.06 -35.11 -20.27
N GLY A 376 -20.03 -35.55 -19.03
CA GLY A 376 -19.69 -36.93 -18.70
C GLY A 376 -20.89 -37.87 -18.54
N ASP A 377 -20.80 -38.75 -17.56
CA ASP A 377 -21.66 -39.93 -17.44
C ASP A 377 -23.10 -39.60 -17.02
N LYS A 378 -24.02 -40.57 -17.18
CA LYS A 378 -25.43 -40.40 -16.75
C LYS A 378 -25.53 -40.11 -15.24
N THR A 379 -24.65 -40.73 -14.45
CA THR A 379 -24.55 -40.53 -12.98
C THR A 379 -24.08 -39.11 -12.62
N GLU A 380 -23.15 -38.54 -13.38
CA GLU A 380 -22.66 -37.17 -13.21
C GLU A 380 -23.72 -36.15 -13.61
N ARG A 381 -24.48 -36.41 -14.68
CA ARG A 381 -25.66 -35.60 -15.06
C ARG A 381 -26.76 -35.63 -14.00
N GLU A 382 -26.99 -36.77 -13.35
CA GLU A 382 -27.90 -36.87 -12.21
C GLU A 382 -27.35 -36.16 -10.96
N ALA A 383 -26.03 -36.14 -10.76
CA ALA A 383 -25.38 -35.34 -9.72
C ALA A 383 -25.58 -33.83 -9.95
N VAL A 384 -25.44 -33.34 -11.19
CA VAL A 384 -25.71 -31.92 -11.51
C VAL A 384 -27.15 -31.53 -11.20
N ARG A 385 -28.14 -32.37 -11.57
CA ARG A 385 -29.55 -32.12 -11.23
C ARG A 385 -29.78 -32.03 -9.73
N ARG A 386 -29.10 -32.89 -8.97
CA ARG A 386 -29.14 -32.91 -7.52
C ARG A 386 -28.55 -31.63 -6.90
N LEU A 387 -27.40 -31.17 -7.39
CA LEU A 387 -26.77 -29.90 -6.96
C LEU A 387 -27.64 -28.67 -7.24
N LEU A 388 -28.38 -28.66 -8.35
CA LEU A 388 -29.28 -27.55 -8.71
C LEU A 388 -30.55 -27.50 -7.86
N VAL A 389 -31.10 -28.64 -7.45
CA VAL A 389 -32.41 -28.73 -6.76
C VAL A 389 -32.27 -28.78 -5.24
N SER A 390 -31.22 -29.44 -4.71
CA SER A 390 -31.06 -29.72 -3.29
C SER A 390 -29.98 -28.84 -2.65
N ASP A 391 -30.39 -27.96 -1.72
CA ASP A 391 -29.46 -27.10 -0.96
C ASP A 391 -28.53 -27.92 -0.04
N ASN A 392 -29.02 -29.04 0.51
CA ASN A 392 -28.25 -29.91 1.41
C ASN A 392 -27.13 -30.67 0.69
N GLU A 393 -27.35 -31.02 -0.58
CA GLU A 393 -26.32 -31.67 -1.40
C GLU A 393 -25.30 -30.66 -1.91
N LEU A 394 -25.75 -29.47 -2.32
CA LEU A 394 -24.86 -28.36 -2.66
C LEU A 394 -23.94 -28.00 -1.49
N GLN A 395 -24.47 -27.97 -0.26
CA GLN A 395 -23.68 -27.70 0.93
C GLN A 395 -22.55 -28.73 1.13
N ARG A 396 -22.89 -30.03 1.05
CA ARG A 396 -21.90 -31.10 1.21
C ARG A 396 -20.82 -31.04 0.13
N ALA A 397 -21.22 -30.88 -1.12
CA ALA A 397 -20.29 -30.77 -2.25
C ALA A 397 -19.40 -29.53 -2.13
N ALA A 398 -19.95 -28.38 -1.71
CA ALA A 398 -19.17 -27.16 -1.54
C ALA A 398 -18.12 -27.26 -0.42
N VAL A 399 -18.45 -27.88 0.72
CA VAL A 399 -17.47 -28.09 1.80
C VAL A 399 -16.33 -29.01 1.36
N GLU A 400 -16.67 -30.13 0.70
CA GLU A 400 -15.68 -31.07 0.16
C GLU A 400 -14.78 -30.41 -0.90
N ALA A 401 -15.38 -29.57 -1.76
CA ALA A 401 -14.65 -28.81 -2.78
C ALA A 401 -13.69 -27.79 -2.17
N ILE A 402 -14.10 -27.07 -1.12
CA ILE A 402 -13.21 -26.12 -0.40
C ILE A 402 -12.04 -26.87 0.24
N GLU A 403 -12.30 -27.96 0.95
CA GLU A 403 -11.24 -28.74 1.61
C GLU A 403 -10.25 -29.33 0.60
N THR A 404 -10.77 -29.86 -0.51
CA THR A 404 -9.94 -30.43 -1.57
C THR A 404 -9.18 -29.35 -2.33
N GLY A 405 -9.82 -28.23 -2.65
CA GLY A 405 -9.21 -27.10 -3.31
C GLY A 405 -8.07 -26.48 -2.50
N LYS A 406 -8.24 -26.30 -1.19
CA LYS A 406 -7.16 -25.86 -0.29
C LYS A 406 -5.99 -26.83 -0.23
N ARG A 407 -6.28 -28.14 -0.19
CA ARG A 407 -5.23 -29.17 -0.19
C ARG A 407 -4.40 -29.12 -1.47
N ILE A 408 -5.05 -29.03 -2.63
CA ILE A 408 -4.40 -28.89 -3.94
C ILE A 408 -3.58 -27.60 -4.01
N MET A 409 -4.11 -26.49 -3.46
CA MET A 409 -3.37 -25.23 -3.42
C MET A 409 -2.10 -25.34 -2.58
N ARG A 410 -2.19 -25.94 -1.38
CA ARG A 410 -1.02 -26.15 -0.51
C ARG A 410 0.01 -27.08 -1.15
N SER A 411 -0.41 -28.16 -1.82
CA SER A 411 0.51 -29.05 -2.52
C SER A 411 1.17 -28.36 -3.72
N GLY A 412 0.42 -27.58 -4.49
CA GLY A 412 0.94 -26.77 -5.59
C GLY A 412 1.96 -25.73 -5.11
N LEU A 413 1.66 -25.00 -4.03
CA LEU A 413 2.57 -24.02 -3.44
C LEU A 413 3.85 -24.68 -2.87
N SER A 414 3.76 -25.88 -2.32
CA SER A 414 4.93 -26.65 -1.90
C SER A 414 5.85 -26.95 -3.09
N ALA A 415 5.28 -27.40 -4.21
CA ALA A 415 6.05 -27.63 -5.44
C ALA A 415 6.69 -26.34 -5.96
N ILE A 416 5.97 -25.21 -5.91
CA ILE A 416 6.50 -23.88 -6.28
C ILE A 416 7.68 -23.50 -5.38
N SER A 417 7.58 -23.67 -4.04
CA SER A 417 8.70 -23.39 -3.14
C SER A 417 9.93 -24.24 -3.45
N THR A 418 9.73 -25.53 -3.78
CA THR A 418 10.84 -26.42 -4.13
C THR A 418 11.49 -25.99 -5.45
N LEU A 419 10.71 -25.69 -6.49
CA LEU A 419 11.25 -25.22 -7.77
C LEU A 419 11.99 -23.88 -7.62
N ARG A 420 11.43 -22.95 -6.83
CA ARG A 420 12.06 -21.66 -6.52
C ARG A 420 13.39 -21.85 -5.77
N TYR A 421 13.42 -22.72 -4.77
CA TYR A 421 14.64 -23.05 -4.04
C TYR A 421 15.69 -23.68 -4.97
N LEU A 422 15.28 -24.61 -5.84
CA LEU A 422 16.19 -25.22 -6.81
C LEU A 422 16.80 -24.17 -7.74
N TYR A 423 15.95 -23.31 -8.32
CA TYR A 423 16.37 -22.25 -9.25
C TYR A 423 17.33 -21.23 -8.62
N HIS A 424 16.95 -20.63 -7.48
CA HIS A 424 17.71 -19.52 -6.87
C HIS A 424 18.86 -19.99 -5.97
N CYS A 425 18.64 -21.03 -5.16
CA CYS A 425 19.60 -21.43 -4.12
C CYS A 425 20.55 -22.53 -4.60
N THR A 426 20.05 -23.52 -5.35
CA THR A 426 20.89 -24.66 -5.77
C THR A 426 21.62 -24.38 -7.08
N LEU A 427 20.91 -23.91 -8.11
CA LEU A 427 21.47 -23.63 -9.44
C LEU A 427 21.97 -22.19 -9.60
N LYS A 428 21.51 -21.26 -8.72
CA LYS A 428 21.88 -19.84 -8.73
C LYS A 428 21.68 -19.17 -10.09
N LEU A 429 20.52 -19.42 -10.70
CA LEU A 429 20.14 -18.82 -11.97
C LEU A 429 19.67 -17.37 -11.75
N GLU A 430 20.18 -16.43 -12.55
CA GLU A 430 19.95 -14.98 -12.37
C GLU A 430 18.93 -14.39 -13.36
N SER A 431 18.32 -15.19 -14.25
CA SER A 431 17.42 -14.66 -15.29
C SER A 431 16.09 -14.08 -14.79
N TYR A 432 15.68 -14.43 -13.56
CA TYR A 432 14.41 -14.00 -12.98
C TYR A 432 14.66 -13.60 -11.53
N SER A 433 14.02 -12.54 -11.06
CA SER A 433 13.95 -12.19 -9.64
C SER A 433 13.09 -13.20 -8.86
N ARG A 434 13.16 -13.18 -7.52
CA ARG A 434 12.30 -14.02 -6.67
C ARG A 434 10.81 -13.76 -6.94
N TRP A 435 10.42 -12.49 -7.07
CA TRP A 435 9.04 -12.09 -7.36
C TRP A 435 8.55 -12.52 -8.75
N GLU A 436 9.39 -12.38 -9.78
CA GLU A 436 9.06 -12.83 -11.13
C GLU A 436 8.93 -14.35 -11.18
N SER A 437 9.85 -15.07 -10.53
CA SER A 437 9.80 -16.53 -10.48
C SER A 437 8.53 -17.04 -9.81
N GLU A 438 8.13 -16.43 -8.68
CA GLU A 438 6.89 -16.73 -7.98
C GLU A 438 5.66 -16.45 -8.86
N THR A 439 5.64 -15.28 -9.49
CA THR A 439 4.51 -14.87 -10.32
C THR A 439 4.36 -15.81 -11.52
N ASN A 440 5.45 -16.16 -12.21
CA ASN A 440 5.43 -17.06 -13.35
C ASN A 440 4.97 -18.47 -12.97
N LEU A 441 5.49 -19.02 -11.86
CA LEU A 441 5.07 -20.34 -11.35
C LEU A 441 3.60 -20.36 -10.92
N LEU A 442 3.08 -19.29 -10.32
CA LEU A 442 1.66 -19.20 -9.97
C LEU A 442 0.76 -19.10 -11.22
N HIS A 443 1.23 -18.49 -12.31
CA HIS A 443 0.48 -18.42 -13.57
C HIS A 443 0.51 -19.74 -14.35
N SER A 444 1.55 -20.56 -14.20
CA SER A 444 1.67 -21.86 -14.88
C SER A 444 0.88 -23.00 -14.21
N LEU A 445 0.33 -22.79 -13.00
CA LEU A 445 -0.57 -23.77 -12.39
C LEU A 445 -1.82 -24.04 -13.28
N PRO A 446 -2.18 -25.31 -13.53
CA PRO A 446 -1.71 -26.51 -12.84
C PRO A 446 -0.45 -27.16 -13.42
N ASP A 447 -0.09 -26.91 -14.68
CA ASP A 447 1.03 -27.58 -15.34
C ASP A 447 2.35 -26.83 -15.17
N LEU A 448 2.97 -26.99 -14.00
CA LEU A 448 4.27 -26.38 -13.69
C LEU A 448 5.41 -26.94 -14.56
N THR A 449 5.24 -28.11 -15.19
CA THR A 449 6.29 -28.73 -16.02
C THR A 449 6.53 -28.01 -17.34
N GLN A 450 5.54 -27.23 -17.81
CA GLN A 450 5.64 -26.37 -18.99
C GLN A 450 6.13 -24.95 -18.65
N SER A 451 6.53 -24.70 -17.41
CA SER A 451 7.02 -23.37 -17.03
C SER A 451 8.47 -23.16 -17.52
N GLU A 452 8.76 -21.94 -17.97
CA GLU A 452 10.12 -21.53 -18.39
C GLU A 452 11.16 -21.76 -17.28
N ILE A 453 10.75 -21.70 -16.02
CA ILE A 453 11.60 -21.95 -14.86
C ILE A 453 11.92 -23.44 -14.73
N PHE A 454 10.94 -24.31 -14.97
CA PHE A 454 11.19 -25.76 -15.00
C PHE A 454 12.09 -26.15 -16.18
N GLU A 455 11.86 -25.58 -17.36
CA GLU A 455 12.73 -25.77 -18.53
C GLU A 455 14.16 -25.30 -18.25
N ALA A 456 14.34 -24.12 -17.64
CA ALA A 456 15.66 -23.62 -17.27
C ALA A 456 16.37 -24.52 -16.23
N ILE A 457 15.63 -25.09 -15.27
CA ILE A 457 16.15 -26.08 -14.31
C ILE A 457 16.57 -27.36 -15.07
N GLU A 458 15.72 -27.86 -15.96
CA GLU A 458 15.98 -29.07 -16.75
C GLU A 458 17.22 -28.91 -17.64
N ASP A 459 17.32 -27.80 -18.38
CA ASP A 459 18.47 -27.48 -19.23
C ASP A 459 19.76 -27.36 -18.42
N ASN A 460 19.72 -26.73 -17.25
CA ASN A 460 20.92 -26.60 -16.41
C ASN A 460 21.35 -27.96 -15.82
N LEU A 461 20.37 -28.77 -15.37
CA LEU A 461 20.61 -30.13 -14.87
C LEU A 461 21.16 -31.07 -15.95
N GLN A 462 20.73 -30.92 -17.20
CA GLN A 462 21.29 -31.67 -18.33
C GLN A 462 22.72 -31.23 -18.67
N ASN A 463 23.06 -29.95 -18.46
CA ASN A 463 24.39 -29.40 -18.73
C ASN A 463 25.40 -29.60 -17.59
N LEU A 464 24.94 -29.91 -16.37
CA LEU A 464 25.80 -30.22 -15.22
C LEU A 464 26.54 -31.56 -15.46
N SER A 465 27.84 -31.47 -15.76
CA SER A 465 28.72 -32.64 -15.91
C SER A 465 28.77 -33.47 -14.62
N SER A 466 28.88 -34.80 -14.75
CA SER A 466 28.79 -35.90 -13.77
C SER A 466 29.57 -35.81 -12.43
N GLU A 467 30.03 -34.65 -11.97
CA GLU A 467 30.79 -34.50 -10.71
C GLU A 467 29.94 -34.09 -9.50
N VAL A 468 28.74 -33.55 -9.69
CA VAL A 468 27.81 -33.26 -8.58
C VAL A 468 26.74 -34.36 -8.54
N SER A 469 26.87 -35.31 -7.61
CA SER A 469 25.83 -36.32 -7.41
C SER A 469 24.51 -35.63 -7.06
N ALA A 470 23.42 -36.04 -7.70
CA ALA A 470 22.07 -35.55 -7.41
C ALA A 470 21.68 -35.69 -5.92
N THR A 471 22.35 -36.58 -5.20
CA THR A 471 22.24 -36.73 -3.75
C THR A 471 22.76 -35.52 -2.97
N GLN A 472 23.80 -34.82 -3.44
CA GLN A 472 24.32 -33.60 -2.79
C GLN A 472 23.35 -32.41 -2.94
N LEU A 473 22.58 -32.35 -4.02
CA LEU A 473 21.53 -31.34 -4.21
C LEU A 473 20.36 -31.53 -3.21
N LEU A 474 20.14 -32.78 -2.77
CA LEU A 474 19.10 -33.15 -1.80
C LEU A 474 19.60 -33.15 -0.35
N GLU A 475 20.91 -33.13 -0.10
CA GLU A 475 21.50 -33.14 1.27
C GLU A 475 21.33 -31.82 2.02
N GLY A 476 20.85 -30.76 1.35
CA GLY A 476 20.47 -29.51 1.99
C GLY A 476 19.31 -29.73 2.98
N SER A 477 19.52 -29.41 4.26
CA SER A 477 18.48 -29.39 5.31
C SER A 477 17.56 -28.17 5.18
N ALA A 478 17.08 -27.90 3.97
CA ALA A 478 16.19 -26.77 3.68
C ALA A 478 14.71 -27.20 3.81
N PRO A 479 13.85 -26.44 4.51
CA PRO A 479 12.43 -26.78 4.66
C PRO A 479 11.70 -26.87 3.31
N GLU A 480 12.16 -26.12 2.30
CA GLU A 480 11.61 -26.07 0.95
C GLU A 480 11.87 -27.37 0.14
N LEU A 481 12.83 -28.21 0.55
CA LEU A 481 13.14 -29.50 -0.07
C LEU A 481 12.51 -30.69 0.68
N GLN A 482 11.94 -30.46 1.86
CA GLN A 482 11.46 -31.54 2.73
C GLN A 482 10.34 -32.36 2.07
N ASP A 483 9.42 -31.71 1.35
CA ASP A 483 8.32 -32.38 0.67
C ASP A 483 8.79 -33.25 -0.50
N LEU A 484 9.83 -32.82 -1.23
CA LEU A 484 10.47 -33.61 -2.28
C LEU A 484 11.22 -34.81 -1.70
N GLN A 485 11.93 -34.63 -0.58
CA GLN A 485 12.62 -35.72 0.13
C GLN A 485 11.62 -36.76 0.67
N ASP A 486 10.50 -36.32 1.24
CA ASP A 486 9.46 -37.22 1.73
C ASP A 486 8.77 -37.97 0.58
N TYR A 487 8.56 -37.31 -0.57
CA TYR A 487 8.08 -37.96 -1.78
C TYR A 487 9.06 -39.04 -2.26
N GLN A 488 10.36 -38.73 -2.34
CA GLN A 488 11.38 -39.69 -2.74
C GLN A 488 11.41 -40.91 -1.79
N ARG A 489 11.34 -40.70 -0.47
CA ARG A 489 11.27 -41.80 0.51
C ARG A 489 10.04 -42.68 0.31
N SER A 490 8.90 -42.08 -0.06
CA SER A 490 7.67 -42.83 -0.34
C SER A 490 7.78 -43.68 -1.61
N CYS A 491 8.43 -43.17 -2.67
CA CYS A 491 8.66 -43.93 -3.91
C CYS A 491 9.59 -45.13 -3.71
N VAL A 492 10.60 -45.03 -2.84
CA VAL A 492 11.53 -46.14 -2.53
C VAL A 492 10.84 -47.28 -1.75
N GLN A 493 9.68 -47.03 -1.13
CA GLN A 493 8.93 -48.03 -0.37
C GLN A 493 7.89 -48.79 -1.22
N GLU A 494 7.54 -48.31 -2.41
CA GLU A 494 6.69 -49.07 -3.35
C GLU A 494 7.55 -50.05 -4.15
N PRO A 495 7.22 -51.37 -4.17
CA PRO A 495 8.00 -52.34 -4.94
C PRO A 495 7.79 -52.07 -6.44
N GLU A 496 8.86 -51.65 -7.12
CA GLU A 496 8.86 -51.41 -8.56
C GLU A 496 8.34 -52.65 -9.32
N THR A 497 7.26 -52.47 -10.08
CA THR A 497 6.87 -53.45 -11.10
C THR A 497 7.98 -53.55 -12.13
N GLY A 498 8.50 -54.76 -12.36
CA GLY A 498 9.76 -55.06 -13.06
C GLY A 498 9.91 -54.65 -14.55
N VAL A 499 9.07 -53.74 -15.05
CA VAL A 499 9.19 -53.13 -16.38
C VAL A 499 9.86 -51.74 -16.32
N GLN A 500 9.85 -51.06 -15.17
CA GLN A 500 10.52 -49.75 -14.98
C GLN A 500 12.03 -49.89 -14.66
N ALA A 501 12.42 -50.95 -13.94
CA ALA A 501 13.81 -51.19 -13.53
C ALA A 501 14.80 -51.41 -14.69
N GLU A 502 14.36 -51.91 -15.84
CA GLU A 502 15.23 -52.16 -17.01
C GLU A 502 15.52 -50.89 -17.82
N ALA A 503 14.65 -49.87 -17.77
CA ALA A 503 14.86 -48.58 -18.43
C ALA A 503 15.71 -47.61 -17.59
N GLU A 504 15.58 -47.66 -16.26
CA GLU A 504 16.30 -46.77 -15.33
C GLU A 504 17.77 -47.17 -15.12
N ALA A 505 18.19 -48.38 -15.50
CA ALA A 505 19.58 -48.84 -15.33
C ALA A 505 20.60 -48.15 -16.27
N SER A 506 20.15 -47.46 -17.31
CA SER A 506 21.00 -46.88 -18.38
C SER A 506 20.98 -45.36 -18.48
N GLN A 507 20.23 -44.67 -17.61
CA GLN A 507 20.09 -43.21 -17.58
C GLN A 507 21.14 -42.56 -16.66
N SER A 508 21.56 -41.35 -17.02
CA SER A 508 22.43 -40.51 -16.17
C SER A 508 21.76 -40.19 -14.84
N GLU A 509 22.52 -40.00 -13.74
CA GLU A 509 21.94 -39.61 -12.44
C GLU A 509 21.12 -38.31 -12.53
N ALA A 510 21.51 -37.41 -13.42
CA ALA A 510 20.77 -36.17 -13.70
C ALA A 510 19.41 -36.44 -14.36
N GLU A 511 19.33 -37.37 -15.31
CA GLU A 511 18.06 -37.74 -15.98
C GLU A 511 17.09 -38.41 -15.00
N LYS A 512 17.60 -39.25 -14.10
CA LYS A 512 16.80 -39.85 -13.01
C LYS A 512 16.22 -38.78 -12.08
N PHE A 513 17.02 -37.77 -11.75
CA PHE A 513 16.58 -36.67 -10.91
C PHE A 513 15.54 -35.78 -11.62
N ILE A 514 15.73 -35.47 -12.90
CA ILE A 514 14.74 -34.73 -13.72
C ILE A 514 13.42 -35.51 -13.78
N HIS A 515 13.49 -36.83 -14.00
CA HIS A 515 12.29 -37.68 -14.03
C HIS A 515 11.59 -37.74 -12.66
N LEU A 516 12.35 -37.82 -11.56
CA LEU A 516 11.82 -37.74 -10.20
C LEU A 516 11.15 -36.38 -9.95
N LEU A 517 11.80 -35.28 -10.34
CA LEU A 517 11.28 -33.92 -10.18
C LEU A 517 9.99 -33.72 -10.98
N ARG A 518 9.95 -34.19 -12.23
CA ARG A 518 8.74 -34.16 -13.08
C ARG A 518 7.59 -34.93 -12.43
N ARG A 519 7.85 -36.17 -11.98
CA ARG A 519 6.85 -37.02 -11.30
C ARG A 519 6.38 -36.41 -9.97
N TYR A 520 7.28 -35.78 -9.21
CA TYR A 520 6.95 -35.05 -8.00
C TYR A 520 6.01 -33.89 -8.29
N VAL A 521 6.37 -33.01 -9.24
CA VAL A 521 5.57 -31.85 -9.65
C VAL A 521 4.19 -32.30 -10.14
N GLU A 522 4.13 -33.32 -11.00
CA GLU A 522 2.88 -33.92 -11.47
C GLU A 522 2.05 -34.47 -10.31
N SER A 523 2.65 -35.16 -9.34
CA SER A 523 1.91 -35.71 -8.18
C SER A 523 1.30 -34.63 -7.26
N ARG A 524 1.93 -33.44 -7.22
CA ARG A 524 1.51 -32.33 -6.37
C ARG A 524 0.52 -31.38 -7.05
N THR A 525 0.48 -31.40 -8.39
CA THR A 525 -0.37 -30.52 -9.21
C THR A 525 -1.54 -31.24 -9.86
N SER A 526 -1.44 -32.56 -10.08
CA SER A 526 -2.55 -33.35 -10.62
C SER A 526 -3.66 -33.51 -9.58
N SER A 527 -4.84 -33.00 -9.92
CA SER A 527 -6.08 -33.39 -9.23
C SER A 527 -6.55 -34.76 -9.73
N SER A 528 -7.55 -35.38 -9.10
CA SER A 528 -8.34 -36.50 -9.64
C SER A 528 -9.73 -36.04 -10.15
N SER A 529 -10.01 -34.74 -10.05
CA SER A 529 -11.30 -34.13 -10.39
C SER A 529 -11.46 -33.87 -11.89
N PRO A 530 -12.67 -33.91 -12.45
CA PRO A 530 -12.96 -33.70 -13.89
C PRO A 530 -12.49 -32.35 -14.48
N GLU A 531 -11.92 -31.47 -13.65
CA GLU A 531 -11.45 -30.12 -13.94
C GLU A 531 -9.92 -30.00 -14.09
N HIS A 532 -9.17 -31.09 -14.30
CA HIS A 532 -7.69 -31.12 -14.32
C HIS A 532 -7.00 -30.05 -15.19
N HIS A 533 -7.67 -29.48 -16.18
CA HIS A 533 -7.13 -28.46 -17.08
C HIS A 533 -7.34 -27.01 -16.59
N LEU A 534 -8.13 -26.80 -15.54
CA LEU A 534 -8.40 -25.48 -14.99
C LEU A 534 -7.32 -25.10 -13.99
N SER A 535 -7.00 -23.82 -13.91
CA SER A 535 -6.14 -23.30 -12.85
C SER A 535 -6.78 -23.60 -11.49
N PRO A 536 -5.99 -23.93 -10.44
CA PRO A 536 -6.50 -24.12 -9.08
C PRO A 536 -7.29 -22.93 -8.52
N PHE A 537 -7.09 -21.72 -9.06
CA PHE A 537 -7.84 -20.50 -8.75
C PHE A 537 -9.24 -20.45 -9.38
N GLY A 538 -9.56 -21.35 -10.30
CA GLY A 538 -10.83 -21.43 -11.03
C GLY A 538 -11.65 -22.69 -10.72
N HIS A 539 -11.16 -23.57 -9.84
CA HIS A 539 -11.89 -24.75 -9.38
C HIS A 539 -13.18 -24.37 -8.66
N PHE A 540 -14.13 -25.30 -8.60
CA PHE A 540 -15.36 -25.11 -7.82
C PHE A 540 -15.04 -24.64 -6.38
N MET A 541 -15.67 -23.53 -5.97
CA MET A 541 -15.49 -22.87 -4.66
C MET A 541 -14.13 -22.20 -4.41
N ALA A 542 -13.26 -22.06 -5.42
CA ALA A 542 -11.98 -21.35 -5.28
C ALA A 542 -12.16 -19.90 -4.80
N GLU A 543 -13.25 -19.23 -5.17
CA GLU A 543 -13.53 -17.86 -4.76
C GLU A 543 -13.75 -17.71 -3.24
N ALA A 544 -14.02 -18.79 -2.50
CA ALA A 544 -14.13 -18.71 -1.04
C ALA A 544 -12.77 -18.51 -0.37
N TYR A 545 -11.70 -19.15 -0.87
CA TYR A 545 -10.40 -19.17 -0.22
C TYR A 545 -9.27 -18.53 -1.04
N THR A 546 -9.55 -18.01 -2.24
CA THR A 546 -8.56 -17.34 -3.08
C THR A 546 -8.89 -15.87 -3.32
N MET A 547 -7.85 -15.07 -3.49
CA MET A 547 -7.94 -13.63 -3.74
C MET A 547 -7.38 -13.30 -5.12
N ALA A 548 -8.25 -13.22 -6.12
CA ALA A 548 -7.84 -12.94 -7.51
C ALA A 548 -8.24 -11.53 -8.00
N GLN A 549 -9.02 -10.77 -7.22
CA GLN A 549 -9.55 -9.49 -7.67
C GLN A 549 -8.47 -8.40 -7.76
N LYS A 550 -8.23 -7.89 -8.98
CA LYS A 550 -7.33 -6.76 -9.26
C LYS A 550 -7.87 -5.42 -8.74
N SER A 551 -9.20 -5.26 -8.77
CA SER A 551 -9.91 -4.06 -8.32
C SER A 551 -10.65 -4.38 -7.03
N PRO A 552 -10.62 -3.51 -6.01
CA PRO A 552 -10.03 -2.16 -5.97
C PRO A 552 -8.54 -2.11 -5.60
N LEU A 553 -7.90 -3.26 -5.35
CA LEU A 553 -6.55 -3.36 -4.77
C LEU A 553 -5.49 -2.50 -5.48
N ALA A 554 -5.46 -2.55 -6.81
CA ALA A 554 -4.49 -1.79 -7.61
C ALA A 554 -4.69 -0.27 -7.46
N GLN A 555 -5.93 0.20 -7.34
CA GLN A 555 -6.25 1.63 -7.18
C GLN A 555 -5.95 2.14 -5.77
N THR A 556 -5.98 1.26 -4.77
CA THR A 556 -5.67 1.61 -3.37
C THR A 556 -4.18 1.52 -3.05
N MET A 557 -3.46 0.56 -3.63
CA MET A 557 -2.01 0.40 -3.42
C MET A 557 -1.21 1.47 -4.18
N HIS A 558 -1.54 1.72 -5.44
CA HIS A 558 -0.91 2.76 -6.26
C HIS A 558 -1.98 3.75 -6.77
N PRO A 559 -2.47 4.65 -5.91
CA PRO A 559 -3.46 5.63 -6.31
C PRO A 559 -2.87 6.58 -7.35
N ARG A 560 -3.63 6.84 -8.42
CA ARG A 560 -3.28 7.80 -9.47
C ARG A 560 -4.19 9.02 -9.41
N PRO A 561 -4.08 9.89 -8.38
CA PRO A 561 -5.02 10.99 -8.15
C PRO A 561 -5.06 11.97 -9.32
N ARG A 562 -3.91 12.26 -9.94
CA ARG A 562 -3.83 13.10 -11.14
C ARG A 562 -4.62 12.52 -12.30
N TYR A 563 -4.41 11.24 -12.62
CA TYR A 563 -5.16 10.56 -13.68
C TYR A 563 -6.67 10.56 -13.40
N CYS A 564 -7.10 10.35 -12.15
CA CYS A 564 -8.51 10.40 -11.79
C CYS A 564 -9.13 11.79 -12.00
N LEU A 565 -8.42 12.86 -11.60
CA LEU A 565 -8.87 14.24 -11.83
C LEU A 565 -8.93 14.56 -13.33
N GLU A 566 -7.89 14.18 -14.06
CA GLU A 566 -7.81 14.37 -15.52
C GLU A 566 -8.96 13.65 -16.24
N ARG A 567 -9.25 12.39 -15.86
CA ARG A 567 -10.37 11.62 -16.39
C ARG A 567 -11.72 12.23 -16.03
N ALA A 568 -11.90 12.68 -14.79
CA ALA A 568 -13.15 13.29 -14.35
C ALA A 568 -13.45 14.61 -15.10
N LEU A 569 -12.42 15.42 -15.37
CA LEU A 569 -12.59 16.67 -16.10
C LEU A 569 -12.74 16.47 -17.62
N THR A 570 -12.08 15.48 -18.21
CA THR A 570 -12.19 15.20 -19.66
C THR A 570 -13.42 14.37 -20.02
N ARG A 571 -13.81 13.42 -19.16
CA ARG A 571 -14.94 12.51 -19.35
C ARG A 571 -15.85 12.54 -18.11
N PRO A 572 -16.56 13.66 -17.87
CA PRO A 572 -17.46 13.79 -16.73
C PRO A 572 -18.63 12.78 -16.76
N ALA A 573 -19.00 12.30 -17.96
CA ALA A 573 -20.04 11.28 -18.15
C ALA A 573 -19.79 9.99 -17.35
N ASP A 574 -18.52 9.57 -17.24
CA ASP A 574 -18.13 8.35 -16.52
C ASP A 574 -18.49 8.42 -15.01
N TYR A 575 -18.60 9.64 -14.45
CA TYR A 575 -18.87 9.88 -13.02
C TYR A 575 -20.27 10.39 -12.74
N LEU A 576 -20.82 11.24 -13.62
CA LEU A 576 -22.14 11.83 -13.48
C LEU A 576 -23.27 10.91 -14.00
N GLY A 577 -22.94 9.90 -14.82
CA GLY A 577 -23.92 8.98 -15.40
C GLY A 577 -24.92 9.67 -16.34
N CYS A 578 -24.58 10.83 -16.89
CA CYS A 578 -25.46 11.59 -17.77
C CYS A 578 -25.38 11.10 -19.22
N SER A 579 -26.51 11.12 -19.94
CA SER A 579 -26.57 10.78 -21.37
C SER A 579 -26.06 11.89 -22.28
N CYS A 580 -26.07 13.15 -21.82
CA CYS A 580 -25.70 14.33 -22.61
C CYS A 580 -24.18 14.49 -22.82
N CYS A 581 -23.35 13.99 -21.91
CA CYS A 581 -21.89 14.10 -21.99
C CYS A 581 -21.21 12.85 -22.58
N VAL A 582 -21.98 11.83 -22.98
CA VAL A 582 -21.42 10.63 -23.62
C VAL A 582 -21.08 10.98 -25.06
N PRO A 583 -19.83 10.81 -25.53
CA PRO A 583 -19.53 10.92 -26.95
C PRO A 583 -20.39 9.87 -27.66
N GLN A 584 -21.27 10.30 -28.57
CA GLN A 584 -22.19 9.40 -29.26
C GLN A 584 -21.40 8.45 -30.18
N SER A 585 -20.82 7.39 -29.62
CA SER A 585 -20.34 6.25 -30.40
C SER A 585 -21.56 5.41 -30.78
N SER A 586 -22.06 5.68 -31.97
CA SER A 586 -23.10 4.98 -32.72
C SER A 586 -23.33 3.50 -32.36
N GLY A 587 -24.56 3.16 -31.99
CA GLY A 587 -25.12 1.81 -32.10
C GLY A 587 -25.48 1.40 -33.54
N LYS A 588 -24.92 2.03 -34.57
CA LYS A 588 -25.08 1.62 -35.98
C LYS A 588 -23.77 1.81 -36.74
N ALA A 589 -23.17 0.69 -37.13
CA ALA A 589 -21.97 0.63 -37.95
C ALA A 589 -22.27 1.11 -39.37
N HIS A 590 -22.01 2.39 -39.69
CA HIS A 590 -21.72 2.81 -41.06
C HIS A 590 -20.63 3.89 -41.07
N ALA A 591 -19.53 3.53 -41.76
CA ALA A 591 -18.48 4.36 -42.35
C ALA A 591 -17.80 5.41 -41.44
N ALA A 592 -16.61 5.04 -40.97
CA ALA A 592 -15.63 5.92 -40.37
C ALA A 592 -15.32 7.15 -41.26
N THR A 593 -15.68 8.34 -40.77
CA THR A 593 -15.10 9.60 -41.23
C THR A 593 -14.84 10.47 -39.99
N ARG A 594 -13.55 10.69 -39.69
CA ARG A 594 -12.95 11.65 -38.74
C ARG A 594 -13.85 12.29 -37.65
N GLY A 595 -13.70 11.78 -36.43
CA GLY A 595 -13.68 12.58 -35.19
C GLY A 595 -15.02 13.14 -34.72
N ASP A 596 -15.92 12.28 -34.23
CA ASP A 596 -17.14 12.72 -33.54
C ASP A 596 -16.81 13.27 -32.13
N VAL A 597 -16.94 14.59 -31.99
CA VAL A 597 -16.72 15.35 -30.76
C VAL A 597 -18.03 15.36 -29.96
N PRO A 598 -18.02 15.08 -28.64
CA PRO A 598 -19.21 15.26 -27.80
C PRO A 598 -19.71 16.70 -27.92
N ASP A 599 -21.03 16.91 -27.82
CA ASP A 599 -21.61 18.26 -27.87
C ASP A 599 -20.97 19.13 -26.78
N LYS A 600 -20.02 20.00 -27.18
CA LYS A 600 -19.13 20.72 -26.25
C LYS A 600 -19.94 21.61 -25.30
N ALA A 601 -21.13 22.04 -25.72
CA ALA A 601 -22.00 22.89 -24.93
C ALA A 601 -22.71 22.16 -23.78
N SER A 602 -22.85 20.83 -23.85
CA SER A 602 -23.48 20.04 -22.78
C SER A 602 -22.53 19.71 -21.62
N LEU A 603 -21.24 20.03 -21.75
CA LEU A 603 -20.23 19.75 -20.75
C LEU A 603 -20.32 20.72 -19.56
N PRO A 604 -19.95 20.27 -18.34
CA PRO A 604 -19.78 21.16 -17.21
C PRO A 604 -18.80 22.32 -17.53
N PRO A 605 -19.05 23.56 -17.06
CA PRO A 605 -18.23 24.73 -17.39
C PRO A 605 -16.71 24.54 -17.18
N THR A 606 -16.32 23.87 -16.10
CA THR A 606 -14.90 23.59 -15.77
C THR A 606 -14.28 22.59 -16.76
N SER A 607 -15.04 21.58 -17.20
CA SER A 607 -14.61 20.60 -18.21
C SER A 607 -14.51 21.22 -19.61
N LEU A 608 -15.49 22.06 -19.97
CA LEU A 608 -15.47 22.83 -21.22
C LEU A 608 -14.21 23.70 -21.28
N LEU A 609 -13.97 24.50 -20.24
CA LEU A 609 -12.81 25.39 -20.17
C LEU A 609 -11.49 24.61 -20.24
N LEU A 610 -11.41 23.44 -19.60
CA LEU A 610 -10.23 22.58 -19.71
C LEU A 610 -10.01 22.06 -21.13
N ASN A 611 -11.06 21.62 -21.83
CA ASN A 611 -10.95 21.17 -23.22
C ASN A 611 -10.47 22.30 -24.15
N MET A 612 -10.99 23.51 -23.98
CA MET A 612 -10.53 24.69 -24.72
C MET A 612 -9.09 25.03 -24.40
N LEU A 613 -8.71 24.93 -23.12
CA LEU A 613 -7.33 25.08 -22.72
C LEU A 613 -6.47 24.02 -23.39
N ASN A 614 -6.82 22.73 -23.40
CA ASN A 614 -6.02 21.69 -24.03
C ASN A 614 -5.70 21.98 -25.51
N GLU A 615 -6.62 22.59 -26.25
CA GLU A 615 -6.43 23.03 -27.64
C GLU A 615 -5.54 24.29 -27.76
N ALA A 616 -5.47 25.12 -26.73
CA ALA A 616 -4.72 26.38 -26.72
C ALA A 616 -3.20 26.21 -26.47
N GLY A 617 -2.43 27.29 -26.63
CA GLY A 617 -0.98 27.33 -26.34
C GLY A 617 -0.63 27.29 -24.84
N THR A 618 0.67 27.46 -24.51
CA THR A 618 1.17 27.45 -23.12
C THR A 618 0.74 28.65 -22.29
N VAL A 619 0.61 29.81 -22.94
CA VAL A 619 0.13 31.06 -22.34
C VAL A 619 -1.06 31.53 -23.18
N VAL A 620 -2.19 31.74 -22.52
CA VAL A 620 -3.47 32.08 -23.15
C VAL A 620 -3.94 33.44 -22.63
N ASN A 621 -4.42 34.28 -23.53
CA ASN A 621 -5.06 35.55 -23.18
C ASN A 621 -6.45 35.26 -22.60
N VAL A 622 -6.77 35.85 -21.45
CA VAL A 622 -8.05 35.61 -20.77
C VAL A 622 -9.23 36.11 -21.61
N ARG A 623 -9.06 37.21 -22.35
CA ARG A 623 -10.13 37.76 -23.18
C ARG A 623 -10.50 36.81 -24.34
N ASP A 624 -9.50 36.34 -25.08
CA ASP A 624 -9.71 35.41 -26.19
C ASP A 624 -10.34 34.09 -25.71
N LEU A 625 -9.97 33.64 -24.51
CA LEU A 625 -10.54 32.44 -23.90
C LEU A 625 -11.99 32.63 -23.46
N TRP A 626 -12.33 33.81 -22.93
CA TRP A 626 -13.71 34.18 -22.59
C TRP A 626 -14.59 34.23 -23.84
N ASP A 627 -14.13 34.89 -24.90
CA ASP A 627 -14.89 35.03 -26.14
C ASP A 627 -15.22 33.64 -26.72
N ALA A 628 -14.22 32.75 -26.79
CA ALA A 628 -14.44 31.39 -27.24
C ALA A 628 -15.41 30.60 -26.34
N PHE A 629 -15.30 30.77 -25.01
CA PHE A 629 -16.15 30.07 -24.04
C PHE A 629 -17.62 30.50 -24.17
N ARG A 630 -17.86 31.81 -24.31
CA ARG A 630 -19.21 32.36 -24.54
C ARG A 630 -19.79 31.84 -25.85
N ASP A 631 -19.02 31.86 -26.93
CA ASP A 631 -19.49 31.42 -28.25
C ASP A 631 -19.91 29.94 -28.21
N THR A 632 -19.15 29.09 -27.52
CA THR A 632 -19.46 27.65 -27.39
C THR A 632 -20.75 27.37 -26.62
N LEU A 633 -21.06 28.15 -25.58
CA LEU A 633 -22.30 27.99 -24.81
C LEU A 633 -23.52 28.57 -25.53
N SER A 634 -23.34 29.70 -26.23
CA SER A 634 -24.43 30.30 -27.02
C SER A 634 -24.93 29.37 -28.13
N HIS A 635 -24.03 28.69 -28.84
CA HIS A 635 -24.39 27.74 -29.91
C HIS A 635 -25.09 26.45 -29.43
N GLY A 636 -25.02 26.11 -28.13
CA GLY A 636 -25.69 24.92 -27.60
C GLY A 636 -27.13 25.15 -27.12
N THR A 637 -27.53 26.41 -26.97
CA THR A 637 -28.91 26.77 -26.57
C THR A 637 -29.86 26.93 -27.77
N ASP A 638 -29.31 27.01 -28.99
CA ASP A 638 -30.05 27.17 -30.25
C ASP A 638 -30.46 25.82 -30.91
N SER A 639 -30.66 24.73 -30.13
CA SER A 639 -31.29 23.52 -30.68
C SER A 639 -32.75 23.81 -31.05
N PRO A 640 -33.18 23.66 -32.31
CA PRO A 640 -34.53 24.03 -32.71
C PRO A 640 -35.54 23.11 -32.01
N SER A 641 -36.55 23.72 -31.40
CA SER A 641 -37.78 23.02 -31.03
C SER A 641 -38.32 22.33 -32.29
N PRO A 642 -38.78 21.06 -32.25
CA PRO A 642 -39.32 20.43 -33.44
C PRO A 642 -40.60 21.15 -33.84
N ASP A 643 -40.60 21.69 -35.07
CA ASP A 643 -41.73 22.30 -35.75
C ASP A 643 -42.99 21.43 -35.60
N GLY A 644 -44.02 21.99 -34.95
CA GLY A 644 -45.37 21.46 -34.98
C GLY A 644 -46.12 22.07 -36.15
N ASP A 645 -46.17 21.35 -37.26
CA ASP A 645 -47.06 21.66 -38.39
C ASP A 645 -48.23 20.66 -38.43
N GLY A 646 -49.44 21.22 -38.49
CA GLY A 646 -50.62 20.62 -39.11
C GLY A 646 -51.64 19.94 -38.19
N ASP A 647 -52.69 20.65 -37.81
CA ASP A 647 -54.04 20.31 -38.32
C ASP A 647 -55.05 21.43 -38.02
N GLU A 648 -55.85 21.71 -39.04
CA GLU A 648 -56.91 22.72 -39.13
C GLU A 648 -58.16 22.32 -38.31
N ASP A 649 -59.03 23.33 -38.12
CA ASP A 649 -60.46 23.28 -37.77
C ASP A 649 -60.87 23.34 -36.28
N ALA A 650 -61.27 24.54 -35.85
CA ALA A 650 -62.64 24.78 -35.34
C ALA A 650 -62.91 26.29 -35.15
N ASP A 651 -63.89 26.78 -35.91
CA ASP A 651 -64.50 28.11 -35.84
C ASP A 651 -64.99 28.51 -34.44
N GLY A 652 -64.86 29.81 -34.14
CA GLY A 652 -65.50 30.46 -33.01
C GLY A 652 -65.26 31.97 -33.01
N LEU A 653 -66.12 32.71 -33.72
CA LEU A 653 -66.26 34.17 -33.69
C LEU A 653 -66.48 34.67 -32.25
N ASP A 654 -65.84 35.78 -31.87
CA ASP A 654 -66.55 37.03 -31.52
C ASP A 654 -65.60 38.23 -31.30
N ASP A 655 -66.17 39.39 -31.63
CA ASP A 655 -65.66 40.75 -31.87
C ASP A 655 -64.89 41.50 -30.77
N ASP A 656 -64.06 42.44 -31.26
CA ASP A 656 -63.82 43.84 -30.84
C ASP A 656 -63.35 44.21 -29.42
N ASN A 657 -62.09 44.68 -29.31
CA ASN A 657 -61.76 46.13 -29.23
C ASN A 657 -60.29 46.40 -28.84
N ASP A 658 -59.71 47.36 -29.55
CA ASP A 658 -58.79 48.44 -29.13
C ASP A 658 -58.20 48.37 -27.70
N ASP A 659 -56.87 48.39 -27.56
CA ASP A 659 -56.05 49.61 -27.60
C ASP A 659 -54.63 49.34 -27.04
N ASN A 660 -53.70 50.20 -27.44
CA ASN A 660 -52.28 50.23 -27.08
C ASN A 660 -51.98 50.03 -25.58
N ASP A 661 -50.91 49.28 -25.27
CA ASP A 661 -49.88 49.74 -24.33
C ASP A 661 -48.63 48.82 -24.36
N ASP A 662 -47.52 49.44 -24.76
CA ASP A 662 -46.13 49.23 -24.35
C ASP A 662 -45.70 47.87 -23.76
N ASN A 663 -44.86 47.15 -24.51
CA ASN A 663 -43.80 46.31 -23.93
C ASN A 663 -42.56 46.30 -24.85
N GLU A 664 -41.79 47.38 -24.79
CA GLU A 664 -40.34 47.32 -25.00
C GLU A 664 -39.72 46.61 -23.79
N ASP A 665 -39.60 45.28 -23.82
CA ASP A 665 -38.77 44.55 -22.85
C ASP A 665 -38.12 43.28 -23.45
N GLY A 666 -37.44 43.45 -24.58
CA GLY A 666 -36.65 42.38 -25.22
C GLY A 666 -35.14 42.53 -25.07
N GLY A 667 -34.68 43.50 -24.27
CA GLY A 667 -33.27 43.91 -24.17
C GLY A 667 -32.51 43.41 -22.93
N ASP A 668 -33.21 43.20 -21.81
CA ASP A 668 -32.55 42.87 -20.53
C ASP A 668 -32.11 41.41 -20.41
N ASP A 669 -32.87 40.46 -20.99
CA ASP A 669 -32.60 39.01 -20.88
C ASP A 669 -31.25 38.59 -21.48
N LYS A 670 -30.84 39.18 -22.61
CA LYS A 670 -29.54 38.87 -23.24
C LYS A 670 -28.35 39.39 -22.43
N SER A 671 -28.53 40.52 -21.76
CA SER A 671 -27.49 41.15 -20.94
C SER A 671 -27.26 40.35 -19.64
N ASP A 672 -28.32 39.80 -19.07
CA ASP A 672 -28.26 39.00 -17.86
C ASP A 672 -27.74 37.58 -18.12
N ASP A 673 -28.01 37.00 -19.30
CA ASP A 673 -27.42 35.72 -19.70
C ASP A 673 -25.90 35.81 -19.95
N GLU A 674 -25.41 36.92 -20.53
CA GLU A 674 -23.97 37.17 -20.67
C GLU A 674 -23.28 37.31 -19.29
N ARG A 675 -23.91 38.01 -18.35
CA ARG A 675 -23.40 38.15 -16.97
C ARG A 675 -23.35 36.81 -16.23
N ARG A 676 -24.38 35.96 -16.39
CA ARG A 676 -24.41 34.61 -15.82
C ARG A 676 -23.31 33.74 -16.41
N THR A 677 -23.14 33.78 -17.72
CA THR A 677 -22.08 33.06 -18.44
C THR A 677 -20.69 33.52 -17.98
N LEU A 678 -20.51 34.83 -17.75
CA LEU A 678 -19.27 35.40 -17.23
C LEU A 678 -18.97 34.94 -15.80
N ALA A 679 -19.99 34.86 -14.95
CA ALA A 679 -19.84 34.31 -13.61
C ALA A 679 -19.44 32.82 -13.62
N LEU A 680 -20.03 32.02 -14.53
CA LEU A 680 -19.65 30.61 -14.72
C LEU A 680 -18.21 30.47 -15.21
N PHE A 681 -17.78 31.34 -16.14
CA PHE A 681 -16.40 31.39 -16.60
C PHE A 681 -15.42 31.71 -15.48
N TYR A 682 -15.69 32.73 -14.67
CA TYR A 682 -14.84 33.07 -13.52
C TYR A 682 -14.78 31.95 -12.49
N ARG A 683 -15.90 31.26 -12.23
CA ARG A 683 -15.95 30.09 -11.36
C ARG A 683 -15.11 28.94 -11.91
N ALA A 684 -15.28 28.60 -13.19
CA ALA A 684 -14.50 27.56 -13.85
C ALA A 684 -12.99 27.88 -13.83
N LEU A 685 -12.62 29.15 -14.06
CA LEU A 685 -11.24 29.62 -13.96
C LEU A 685 -10.68 29.49 -12.53
N ALA A 686 -11.49 29.82 -11.52
CA ALA A 686 -11.13 29.67 -10.12
C ALA A 686 -10.94 28.20 -9.73
N ASP A 687 -11.80 27.30 -10.19
CA ASP A 687 -11.71 25.86 -9.97
C ASP A 687 -10.42 25.29 -10.59
N LEU A 688 -10.12 25.62 -11.85
CA LEU A 688 -8.89 25.17 -12.52
C LEU A 688 -7.62 25.71 -11.83
N ARG A 689 -7.68 26.94 -11.30
CA ARG A 689 -6.59 27.51 -10.50
C ARG A 689 -6.45 26.78 -9.17
N TYR A 690 -7.55 26.44 -8.50
CA TYR A 690 -7.56 25.70 -7.24
C TYR A 690 -6.98 24.30 -7.41
N LEU A 691 -7.31 23.62 -8.52
CA LEU A 691 -6.75 22.32 -8.90
C LEU A 691 -5.28 22.39 -9.37
N GLY A 692 -4.71 23.60 -9.51
CA GLY A 692 -3.32 23.78 -9.93
C GLY A 692 -3.05 23.49 -11.40
N LEU A 693 -4.08 23.53 -12.26
CA LEU A 693 -3.97 23.32 -13.71
C LEU A 693 -3.58 24.60 -14.47
N ILE A 694 -3.87 25.77 -13.87
CA ILE A 694 -3.51 27.09 -14.41
C ILE A 694 -2.89 27.99 -13.35
N ARG A 695 -2.01 28.90 -13.78
CA ARG A 695 -1.44 29.97 -12.96
C ARG A 695 -1.51 31.31 -13.68
N GLN A 696 -1.69 32.40 -12.93
CA GLN A 696 -1.63 33.74 -13.50
C GLN A 696 -0.23 34.04 -14.05
N SER A 697 -0.16 34.54 -15.28
CA SER A 697 1.08 34.90 -15.96
C SER A 697 1.21 36.41 -16.08
N LYS A 698 2.36 36.96 -15.66
CA LYS A 698 2.68 38.40 -15.79
C LYS A 698 3.51 38.72 -17.05
N ARG A 699 3.53 37.81 -18.04
CA ARG A 699 4.47 37.88 -19.18
C ARG A 699 4.22 39.06 -20.12
N LYS A 700 2.99 39.57 -20.21
CA LYS A 700 2.65 40.78 -20.99
C LYS A 700 2.07 41.85 -20.05
N PRO A 701 2.73 43.00 -19.87
CA PRO A 701 2.15 44.10 -19.11
C PRO A 701 0.91 44.64 -19.82
N GLY A 702 -0.19 44.80 -19.08
CA GLY A 702 -1.48 45.30 -19.61
C GLY A 702 -2.41 44.25 -20.23
N VAL A 703 -1.99 42.98 -20.32
CA VAL A 703 -2.85 41.87 -20.78
C VAL A 703 -2.92 40.81 -19.68
N GLU A 704 -4.14 40.47 -19.26
CA GLU A 704 -4.36 39.36 -18.34
C GLU A 704 -4.14 38.04 -19.08
N CYS A 705 -3.05 37.36 -18.75
CA CYS A 705 -2.72 36.06 -19.32
C CYS A 705 -2.72 34.99 -18.23
N ILE A 706 -3.10 33.78 -18.61
CA ILE A 706 -2.95 32.57 -17.82
C ILE A 706 -1.92 31.64 -18.47
N ALA A 707 -1.15 30.93 -17.64
CA ALA A 707 -0.23 29.90 -18.08
C ALA A 707 -0.72 28.53 -17.60
N LYS A 708 -0.63 27.53 -18.46
CA LYS A 708 -0.88 26.14 -18.09
C LYS A 708 0.28 25.59 -17.27
N THR A 709 -0.04 24.86 -16.20
CA THR A 709 0.94 24.22 -15.32
C THR A 709 0.97 22.71 -15.47
N ALA A 710 -0.09 22.10 -16.00
CA ALA A 710 -0.18 20.67 -16.27
C ALA A 710 -0.59 20.42 -17.73
N TRP A 711 -0.08 19.32 -18.30
CA TRP A 711 -0.53 18.80 -19.58
C TRP A 711 -1.24 17.47 -19.35
N MET A 712 -2.30 17.24 -20.12
CA MET A 712 -3.07 16.01 -20.05
C MET A 712 -2.27 14.85 -20.63
N GLY A 713 -2.26 13.69 -19.95
CA GLY A 713 -1.59 12.48 -20.42
C GLY A 713 -0.09 12.36 -20.13
N LEU A 714 0.44 13.18 -19.22
CA LEU A 714 1.83 13.11 -18.71
C LEU A 714 1.93 12.39 -17.36
#